data_AF-C7RQ24-F1
#
_entry.id   AF-C7RQ24-F1
#
_cell.length_a   1.000
_cell.length_b   1.000
_cell.length_c   1.000
_cell.angle_alpha   90.00
_cell.angle_beta   90.00
_cell.angle_gamma   90.00
#
_symmetry.space_group_name_H-M   'P 1'
#
loop_
_entity.id
_entity.type
_entity.pdbx_description
1 polymer ?
#
loop_
_entity_poly.entity_id
_entity_poly.type
_entity_poly.pdbx_seq_one_letter_code
_entity_poly.pdbx_strand_id
1 'polypeptide(L)'
;MPTASGVKSYSLVTAATYGATGTGLDQIVEYIYRDLGLAGATDGKDIRAGAQAANRLNEMIVQAAQATHAADDKVFTAAEVTAMNAYLRTNFRTEWALAHGDDETGFETGFHLVQNDGGTTRYRGEQLLDTVVDGIYHMGFEIRDGRFLNEDGDPNASVEKVAEWLTQFYTDHSTSGTGLDRITDLIMADPGLDRRIADAQIAAGADSANGLNQMLRGALSATGVAGDNWISVADVVALNGYLRADAGRQAAWTRLHGDDEKRLETGFHKVQNDGATTTFFGENLVNTVADGIYHLGFMIKDGHLLNEDGDRNASLSDVADWLNYFLVDASTTGTGLDRIVDMIKSDRGLARNTEAFDINQGAKAANALNQIIVDLIGKTGAHADGWITVEELVQMNRLVRDDAALLKQWTDLHGDDEGDETSGYHFVQGNGATTNFFGRNLVDTVGDGIYHLGFEIRDGRFLNEDGNPNATLSDVATWLNFFYGKAPIVLGDEAANTINGDERGEQINAGGGNDTVAGGGGNDLIYGGWGSDSLSGGDGEDLIYGGTGNDSLAGGDGNDIFRVTGNTDCGFEGYDKYDGGAGRDRIVAYGGKVDIGLTAFAPKNGVETVDASGAGGPVRLLGDWTDNLLDFSATTFVGKVSIDGGGGKDTIIGSAGDDNIDGGSWGDQVLAGGNGNDVLHGGTGTDQLFGGSGDDTFRVTGNSGNGFEGYDSYDGGAGKDRIVAYGGKVDIGLTAFAPKNGVETVDASGAGGPVRLLGDWADNLLDFSATTFIGKVSIDGGGGQDRIIGSSGADVMLGGYGADILDGRAGNDRISGGSGGDTFLFGKAWGRDVVTDFQDGVDRLDLRDAGVTKLKDLHIAAIGNDASISWEGNEILLVGVKTADLGISDFIL
;
A
#
# COMPACT_ATOMS: atom_id res chain seq x y z
N MET A 1 -23.37 -18.41 15.41
CA MET A 1 -22.89 -17.14 15.97
C MET A 1 -21.95 -16.59 14.94
N PRO A 2 -22.13 -15.35 14.44
CA PRO A 2 -21.08 -14.73 13.65
C PRO A 2 -19.87 -14.61 14.57
N THR A 3 -18.77 -15.24 14.19
CA THR A 3 -17.46 -14.92 14.78
C THR A 3 -17.24 -13.44 14.52
N ALA A 4 -17.03 -12.63 15.56
CA ALA A 4 -16.60 -11.25 15.39
C ALA A 4 -15.45 -11.24 14.38
N SER A 5 -15.58 -10.47 13.30
CA SER A 5 -14.52 -10.33 12.31
C SER A 5 -13.26 -9.82 13.01
N GLY A 6 -12.09 -10.37 12.68
CA GLY A 6 -10.81 -9.92 13.25
C GLY A 6 -10.33 -8.57 12.75
N VAL A 7 -11.16 -7.83 12.00
CA VAL A 7 -10.88 -6.49 11.48
C VAL A 7 -10.67 -5.51 12.63
N LYS A 8 -9.58 -4.73 12.58
CA LYS A 8 -9.25 -3.70 13.56
C LYS A 8 -8.97 -2.37 12.89
N SER A 9 -9.44 -1.29 13.50
CA SER A 9 -9.23 0.07 13.02
C SER A 9 -8.42 0.88 14.03
N TYR A 10 -7.53 1.74 13.52
CA TYR A 10 -6.63 2.58 14.30
C TYR A 10 -6.60 3.98 13.70
N SER A 11 -6.66 5.03 14.52
CA SER A 11 -6.37 6.39 14.04
C SER A 11 -5.71 7.23 15.13
N LEU A 12 -4.93 8.23 14.73
CA LEU A 12 -4.46 9.24 15.67
C LEU A 12 -5.65 10.08 16.18
N VAL A 13 -5.58 10.48 17.45
CA VAL A 13 -6.48 11.50 18.02
C VAL A 13 -5.93 12.87 17.64
N THR A 14 -6.66 13.62 16.81
CA THR A 14 -6.17 14.86 16.20
C THR A 14 -6.42 16.13 17.03
N ALA A 15 -7.34 16.09 18.00
CA ALA A 15 -7.56 17.19 18.95
C ALA A 15 -8.23 16.68 20.24
N ALA A 16 -7.59 16.89 21.39
CA ALA A 16 -8.22 16.69 22.69
C ALA A 16 -9.14 17.88 22.99
N THR A 17 -10.44 17.66 23.09
CA THR A 17 -11.34 18.59 23.78
C THR A 17 -11.24 18.34 25.27
N TYR A 18 -10.66 19.27 26.00
CA TYR A 18 -10.65 19.25 27.46
C TYR A 18 -12.08 19.24 28.00
N GLY A 19 -12.26 18.60 29.16
CA GLY A 19 -13.55 18.61 29.83
C GLY A 19 -14.03 20.04 30.07
N ALA A 20 -15.33 20.26 29.92
CA ALA A 20 -15.94 21.59 29.97
C ALA A 20 -16.57 21.91 31.33
N THR A 21 -16.38 21.04 32.33
CA THR A 21 -17.10 21.15 33.60
C THR A 21 -16.48 22.17 34.55
N GLY A 22 -15.18 22.47 34.40
CA GLY A 22 -14.43 23.37 35.28
C GLY A 22 -14.19 22.77 36.67
N THR A 23 -14.26 21.45 36.77
CA THR A 23 -14.01 20.65 37.99
C THR A 23 -12.91 19.63 37.70
N GLY A 24 -12.43 18.91 38.71
CA GLY A 24 -11.45 17.83 38.50
C GLY A 24 -11.94 16.74 37.55
N LEU A 25 -13.26 16.63 37.29
CA LEU A 25 -13.81 15.55 36.48
C LEU A 25 -13.34 15.64 35.03
N ASP A 26 -12.90 16.83 34.62
CA ASP A 26 -12.27 17.06 33.32
C ASP A 26 -11.01 16.19 33.13
N GLN A 27 -10.34 15.78 34.24
CA GLN A 27 -9.24 14.82 34.21
C GLN A 27 -9.64 13.45 33.63
N ILE A 28 -10.89 12.99 33.82
CA ILE A 28 -11.35 11.72 33.22
C ILE A 28 -11.31 11.81 31.69
N VAL A 29 -11.77 12.94 31.15
CA VAL A 29 -11.74 13.21 29.70
C VAL A 29 -10.29 13.30 29.20
N GLU A 30 -9.42 13.95 29.97
CA GLU A 30 -7.99 13.99 29.67
C GLU A 30 -7.34 12.60 29.70
N TYR A 31 -7.69 11.75 30.66
CA TYR A 31 -7.17 10.39 30.76
C TYR A 31 -7.62 9.53 29.58
N ILE A 32 -8.85 9.66 29.09
CA ILE A 32 -9.29 8.95 27.88
C ILE A 32 -8.42 9.34 26.67
N TYR A 33 -8.16 10.64 26.48
CA TYR A 33 -7.32 11.10 25.37
C TYR A 33 -5.84 10.78 25.52
N ARG A 34 -5.34 10.66 26.75
CA ARG A 34 -3.94 10.38 27.08
C ARG A 34 -3.66 8.91 27.38
N ASP A 35 -4.67 8.04 27.39
CA ASP A 35 -4.47 6.63 27.70
C ASP A 35 -3.63 5.99 26.58
N LEU A 36 -2.43 5.56 26.96
CA LEU A 36 -1.44 5.02 26.02
C LEU A 36 -1.92 3.72 25.38
N GLY A 37 -2.78 2.98 26.08
CA GLY A 37 -3.36 1.74 25.59
C GLY A 37 -4.44 1.98 24.55
N LEU A 38 -5.40 2.86 24.84
CA LEU A 38 -6.44 3.24 23.88
C LEU A 38 -5.84 3.82 22.59
N ALA A 39 -4.85 4.70 22.73
CA ALA A 39 -4.22 5.41 21.63
C ALA A 39 -3.62 4.50 20.53
N GLY A 40 -3.30 3.25 20.86
CA GLY A 40 -2.76 2.25 19.94
C GLY A 40 -3.62 1.00 19.77
N ALA A 41 -4.82 0.97 20.36
CA ALA A 41 -5.71 -0.19 20.36
C ALA A 41 -7.04 0.03 19.60
N THR A 42 -7.49 1.27 19.43
CA THR A 42 -8.79 1.59 18.78
C THR A 42 -8.72 2.84 17.88
N ASP A 43 -9.79 3.11 17.12
CA ASP A 43 -9.92 4.27 16.25
C ASP A 43 -10.04 5.55 17.09
N GLY A 44 -9.29 6.59 16.72
CA GLY A 44 -9.34 7.87 17.40
C GLY A 44 -10.72 8.54 17.35
N LYS A 45 -11.62 8.15 16.42
CA LYS A 45 -13.02 8.60 16.42
C LYS A 45 -13.82 8.06 17.59
N ASP A 46 -13.58 6.82 17.97
CA ASP A 46 -14.25 6.15 19.10
C ASP A 46 -13.72 6.73 20.41
N ILE A 47 -12.42 7.00 20.51
CA ILE A 47 -11.82 7.74 21.63
C ILE A 47 -12.46 9.11 21.79
N ARG A 48 -12.65 9.87 20.69
CA ARG A 48 -13.33 11.18 20.74
C ARG A 48 -14.79 11.05 21.17
N ALA A 49 -15.51 10.09 20.64
CA ALA A 49 -16.92 9.87 20.97
C ALA A 49 -17.10 9.45 22.44
N GLY A 50 -16.30 8.49 22.92
CA GLY A 50 -16.25 8.07 24.32
C GLY A 50 -15.84 9.20 25.26
N ALA A 51 -14.87 10.04 24.88
CA ALA A 51 -14.49 11.23 25.64
C ALA A 51 -15.61 12.29 25.69
N GLN A 52 -16.35 12.49 24.60
CA GLN A 52 -17.51 13.39 24.57
C GLN A 52 -18.66 12.87 25.45
N ALA A 53 -18.91 11.56 25.40
CA ALA A 53 -19.83 10.87 26.29
C ALA A 53 -19.45 11.04 27.77
N ALA A 54 -18.19 10.79 28.11
CA ALA A 54 -17.62 11.02 29.44
C ALA A 54 -17.80 12.47 29.90
N ASN A 55 -17.46 13.45 29.05
CA ASN A 55 -17.68 14.87 29.37
C ASN A 55 -19.16 15.17 29.63
N ARG A 56 -20.07 14.59 28.84
CA ARG A 56 -21.51 14.77 29.02
C ARG A 56 -22.01 14.19 30.35
N LEU A 57 -21.51 13.01 30.74
CA LEU A 57 -21.80 12.40 32.04
C LEU A 57 -21.28 13.29 33.18
N ASN A 58 -20.05 13.79 33.07
CA ASN A 58 -19.46 14.70 34.05
C ASN A 58 -20.26 15.99 34.24
N GLU A 59 -20.76 16.61 33.15
CA GLU A 59 -21.64 17.78 33.24
C GLU A 59 -22.91 17.51 34.07
N MET A 60 -23.48 16.31 33.94
CA MET A 60 -24.67 15.90 34.70
C MET A 60 -24.33 15.62 36.16
N ILE A 61 -23.15 15.05 36.45
CA ILE A 61 -22.63 14.85 37.81
C ILE A 61 -22.46 16.21 38.51
N VAL A 62 -21.83 17.18 37.87
CA VAL A 62 -21.64 18.53 38.44
C VAL A 62 -22.98 19.20 38.73
N GLN A 63 -23.96 19.10 37.83
CA GLN A 63 -25.30 19.63 38.05
C GLN A 63 -26.02 18.95 39.21
N ALA A 64 -25.88 17.63 39.36
CA ALA A 64 -26.44 16.89 40.48
C ALA A 64 -25.80 17.32 41.80
N ALA A 65 -24.47 17.43 41.85
CA ALA A 65 -23.75 17.85 43.05
C ALA A 65 -24.17 19.26 43.50
N GLN A 66 -24.27 20.21 42.56
CA GLN A 66 -24.73 21.57 42.84
C GLN A 66 -26.18 21.60 43.33
N ALA A 67 -27.07 20.79 42.74
CA ALA A 67 -28.49 20.75 43.13
C ALA A 67 -28.71 20.13 44.51
N THR A 68 -27.85 19.20 44.91
CA THR A 68 -27.96 18.50 46.21
C THR A 68 -27.05 19.09 47.29
N HIS A 69 -26.24 20.10 46.98
CA HIS A 69 -25.18 20.63 47.85
C HIS A 69 -24.19 19.53 48.30
N ALA A 70 -23.87 18.60 47.39
CA ALA A 70 -22.91 17.55 47.65
C ALA A 70 -21.48 18.09 47.53
N ALA A 71 -20.59 17.67 48.42
CA ALA A 71 -19.17 18.02 48.41
C ALA A 71 -18.87 19.53 48.54
N ASP A 72 -19.73 20.29 49.24
CA ASP A 72 -19.43 21.69 49.64
C ASP A 72 -18.13 21.79 50.46
N ASP A 73 -17.75 20.72 51.16
CA ASP A 73 -16.50 20.56 51.90
C ASP A 73 -15.39 19.85 51.11
N LYS A 74 -15.62 19.62 49.81
CA LYS A 74 -14.77 18.90 48.85
C LYS A 74 -14.63 17.39 49.10
N VAL A 75 -15.49 16.79 49.91
CA VAL A 75 -15.53 15.34 50.14
C VAL A 75 -16.93 14.81 49.86
N PHE A 76 -17.04 13.71 49.12
CA PHE A 76 -18.32 13.05 48.90
C PHE A 76 -18.56 11.97 49.95
N THR A 77 -19.76 11.97 50.52
CA THR A 77 -20.27 10.90 51.39
C THR A 77 -21.27 10.01 50.64
N ALA A 78 -21.46 8.77 51.11
CA ALA A 78 -22.44 7.86 50.52
C ALA A 78 -23.88 8.44 50.54
N ALA A 79 -24.21 9.27 51.53
CA ALA A 79 -25.51 9.94 51.62
C ALA A 79 -25.68 11.00 50.52
N GLU A 80 -24.64 11.78 50.24
CA GLU A 80 -24.63 12.76 49.15
C GLU A 80 -24.71 12.10 47.78
N VAL A 81 -23.93 11.03 47.56
CA VAL A 81 -23.99 10.24 46.32
C VAL A 81 -25.38 9.62 46.12
N THR A 82 -26.04 9.15 47.18
CA THR A 82 -27.43 8.66 47.11
C THR A 82 -28.41 9.78 46.73
N ALA A 83 -28.22 11.00 47.25
CA ALA A 83 -29.04 12.15 46.89
C ALA A 83 -28.83 12.56 45.42
N MET A 84 -27.58 12.55 44.95
CA MET A 84 -27.23 12.81 43.55
C MET A 84 -27.84 11.76 42.62
N ASN A 85 -27.76 10.47 42.97
CA ASN A 85 -28.41 9.39 42.22
C ASN A 85 -29.91 9.65 42.02
N ALA A 86 -30.63 9.99 43.10
CA ALA A 86 -32.05 10.29 43.03
C ALA A 86 -32.35 11.48 42.09
N TYR A 87 -31.49 12.51 42.11
CA TYR A 87 -31.59 13.66 41.21
C TYR A 87 -31.34 13.26 39.74
N LEU A 88 -30.27 12.52 39.46
CA LEU A 88 -29.92 12.04 38.11
C LEU A 88 -31.04 11.18 37.51
N ARG A 89 -31.56 10.21 38.28
CA ARG A 89 -32.67 9.34 37.84
C ARG A 89 -33.98 10.08 37.59
N THR A 90 -34.18 11.22 38.25
CA THR A 90 -35.40 12.03 38.07
C THR A 90 -35.29 12.97 36.88
N ASN A 91 -34.11 13.56 36.66
CA ASN A 91 -33.95 14.69 35.74
C ASN A 91 -33.18 14.36 34.45
N PHE A 92 -32.36 13.30 34.44
CA PHE A 92 -31.43 12.98 33.35
C PHE A 92 -31.47 11.51 32.91
N ARG A 93 -32.49 10.73 33.28
CA ARG A 93 -32.49 9.28 33.05
C ARG A 93 -32.23 8.89 31.59
N THR A 94 -32.81 9.61 30.63
CA THR A 94 -32.67 9.30 29.20
C THR A 94 -31.35 9.82 28.65
N GLU A 95 -30.96 11.05 28.97
CA GLU A 95 -29.66 11.60 28.56
C GLU A 95 -28.48 10.81 29.14
N TRP A 96 -28.61 10.34 30.38
CA TRP A 96 -27.60 9.52 31.05
C TRP A 96 -27.41 8.18 30.36
N ALA A 97 -28.49 7.45 30.07
CA ALA A 97 -28.41 6.18 29.37
C ALA A 97 -27.79 6.33 27.96
N LEU A 98 -28.16 7.38 27.22
CA LEU A 98 -27.57 7.66 25.89
C LEU A 98 -26.09 7.99 25.95
N ALA A 99 -25.66 8.77 26.95
CA ALA A 99 -24.26 9.15 27.10
C ALA A 99 -23.41 8.00 27.68
N HIS A 100 -23.98 7.18 28.57
CA HIS A 100 -23.31 6.00 29.10
C HIS A 100 -23.14 4.93 28.02
N GLY A 101 -24.19 4.63 27.25
CA GLY A 101 -24.10 3.78 26.06
C GLY A 101 -24.89 2.48 26.15
N ASP A 102 -24.65 1.61 25.18
CA ASP A 102 -25.15 0.23 25.09
C ASP A 102 -23.99 -0.65 24.60
N ASP A 103 -23.83 -1.84 25.18
CA ASP A 103 -22.83 -2.87 24.85
C ASP A 103 -23.47 -4.21 24.39
N GLU A 104 -24.80 -4.33 24.36
CA GLU A 104 -25.51 -5.61 24.22
C GLU A 104 -25.68 -6.09 22.76
N THR A 105 -25.58 -5.18 21.78
CA THR A 105 -25.91 -5.47 20.37
C THR A 105 -24.69 -5.73 19.47
N GLY A 106 -23.49 -5.79 20.04
CA GLY A 106 -22.23 -5.93 19.30
C GLY A 106 -21.77 -4.65 18.60
N PHE A 107 -22.45 -3.53 18.87
CA PHE A 107 -22.04 -2.17 18.50
C PHE A 107 -22.05 -1.32 19.76
N GLU A 108 -20.86 -0.92 20.20
CA GLU A 108 -20.72 -0.05 21.36
C GLU A 108 -21.12 1.38 21.01
N THR A 109 -21.73 2.09 21.97
CA THR A 109 -22.07 3.49 21.85
C THR A 109 -21.75 4.23 23.14
N GLY A 110 -21.74 5.57 23.11
CA GLY A 110 -21.55 6.36 24.33
C GLY A 110 -20.14 6.17 24.92
N PHE A 111 -20.05 6.02 26.24
CA PHE A 111 -18.80 5.80 26.96
C PHE A 111 -18.24 4.39 26.70
N HIS A 112 -19.09 3.42 26.36
CA HIS A 112 -18.64 2.05 26.08
C HIS A 112 -17.66 1.93 24.92
N LEU A 113 -17.61 2.92 24.00
CA LEU A 113 -16.63 3.02 22.90
C LEU A 113 -15.15 3.12 23.33
N VAL A 114 -14.90 3.31 24.64
CA VAL A 114 -13.55 3.36 25.22
C VAL A 114 -13.41 2.44 26.42
N GLN A 115 -14.41 1.60 26.68
CA GLN A 115 -14.47 0.71 27.82
C GLN A 115 -14.18 -0.71 27.36
N ASN A 116 -13.15 -1.34 27.93
CA ASN A 116 -12.60 -2.62 27.47
C ASN A 116 -11.86 -2.56 26.13
N ASP A 117 -11.62 -1.37 25.56
CA ASP A 117 -10.90 -1.16 24.28
C ASP A 117 -9.38 -1.02 24.41
N GLY A 118 -8.80 -1.60 25.48
CA GLY A 118 -7.36 -1.62 25.68
C GLY A 118 -6.81 -0.45 26.50
N GLY A 119 -7.65 0.27 27.25
CA GLY A 119 -7.18 1.26 28.23
C GLY A 119 -6.23 0.64 29.27
N THR A 120 -5.14 1.33 29.59
CA THR A 120 -4.06 0.81 30.48
C THR A 120 -3.87 1.62 31.75
N THR A 121 -4.49 2.81 31.83
CA THR A 121 -4.38 3.67 33.00
C THR A 121 -4.99 2.99 34.21
N ARG A 122 -4.25 3.03 35.32
CA ARG A 122 -4.68 2.46 36.61
C ARG A 122 -4.78 3.51 37.70
N TYR A 123 -5.77 3.33 38.56
CA TYR A 123 -5.98 4.11 39.79
C TYR A 123 -6.06 3.17 40.99
N ARG A 124 -5.17 3.35 41.99
CA ARG A 124 -5.07 2.49 43.19
C ARG A 124 -5.01 0.98 42.90
N GLY A 125 -4.48 0.62 41.72
CA GLY A 125 -4.34 -0.76 41.26
C GLY A 125 -5.53 -1.30 40.44
N GLU A 126 -6.62 -0.55 40.33
CA GLU A 126 -7.80 -0.87 39.52
C GLU A 126 -7.69 -0.23 38.12
N GLN A 127 -8.38 -0.78 37.11
CA GLN A 127 -8.42 -0.19 35.76
C GLN A 127 -9.23 1.10 35.80
N LEU A 128 -8.66 2.20 35.31
CA LEU A 128 -9.29 3.50 35.43
C LEU A 128 -10.62 3.54 34.66
N LEU A 129 -10.61 3.21 33.37
CA LEU A 129 -11.81 3.29 32.54
C LEU A 129 -12.78 2.14 32.86
N ASP A 130 -12.29 0.90 32.76
CA ASP A 130 -13.11 -0.33 32.87
C ASP A 130 -13.64 -0.64 34.28
N THR A 131 -13.27 0.11 35.31
CA THR A 131 -13.71 -0.18 36.68
C THR A 131 -14.06 1.08 37.45
N VAL A 132 -13.15 2.04 37.51
CA VAL A 132 -13.32 3.23 38.33
C VAL A 132 -14.32 4.20 37.70
N VAL A 133 -14.06 4.60 36.45
CA VAL A 133 -14.91 5.54 35.70
C VAL A 133 -16.25 4.89 35.35
N ASP A 134 -16.24 3.65 34.88
CA ASP A 134 -17.47 2.87 34.69
C ASP A 134 -18.33 2.86 35.96
N GLY A 135 -17.74 2.56 37.12
CA GLY A 135 -18.46 2.54 38.38
C GLY A 135 -18.98 3.92 38.82
N ILE A 136 -18.28 5.02 38.51
CA ILE A 136 -18.79 6.39 38.69
C ILE A 136 -19.99 6.63 37.77
N TYR A 137 -19.90 6.24 36.50
CA TYR A 137 -20.95 6.45 35.50
C TYR A 137 -22.17 5.54 35.70
N HIS A 138 -22.03 4.51 36.51
CA HIS A 138 -23.17 3.75 37.00
C HIS A 138 -24.03 4.49 38.04
N MET A 139 -23.59 5.67 38.52
CA MET A 139 -24.34 6.48 39.48
C MET A 139 -25.71 6.97 38.94
N GLY A 140 -25.96 6.92 37.64
CA GLY A 140 -27.28 7.24 37.07
C GLY A 140 -28.31 6.10 37.17
N PHE A 141 -27.89 4.89 37.58
CA PHE A 141 -28.72 3.68 37.57
C PHE A 141 -29.26 3.34 38.95
N GLU A 142 -29.99 2.23 39.07
CA GLU A 142 -30.68 1.87 40.30
C GLU A 142 -29.72 1.47 41.43
N ILE A 143 -30.01 1.90 42.66
CA ILE A 143 -29.32 1.42 43.86
C ILE A 143 -30.13 0.28 44.48
N ARG A 144 -29.50 -0.87 44.69
CA ARG A 144 -30.04 -2.01 45.44
C ARG A 144 -28.97 -2.58 46.36
N ASP A 145 -29.34 -2.82 47.61
CA ASP A 145 -28.44 -3.35 48.66
C ASP A 145 -27.12 -2.57 48.81
N GLY A 146 -27.18 -1.24 48.65
CA GLY A 146 -26.02 -0.34 48.78
C GLY A 146 -25.08 -0.32 47.57
N ARG A 147 -25.49 -0.90 46.44
CA ARG A 147 -24.71 -0.94 45.18
C ARG A 147 -25.51 -0.40 44.02
N PHE A 148 -24.83 0.24 43.08
CA PHE A 148 -25.40 0.58 41.77
C PHE A 148 -25.61 -0.69 40.96
N LEU A 149 -26.64 -0.71 40.14
CA LEU A 149 -26.89 -1.76 39.16
C LEU A 149 -26.42 -1.30 37.78
N ASN A 150 -25.96 -2.23 36.94
CA ASN A 150 -25.77 -1.98 35.51
C ASN A 150 -27.12 -2.04 34.76
N GLU A 151 -27.05 -1.91 33.44
CA GLU A 151 -28.16 -1.93 32.48
C GLU A 151 -28.99 -3.23 32.58
N ASP A 152 -28.32 -4.35 32.82
CA ASP A 152 -28.91 -5.69 33.04
C ASP A 152 -29.52 -5.90 34.43
N GLY A 153 -29.27 -4.97 35.37
CA GLY A 153 -29.69 -5.09 36.75
C GLY A 153 -28.74 -5.90 37.64
N ASP A 154 -27.53 -6.21 37.19
CA ASP A 154 -26.49 -6.84 37.99
C ASP A 154 -25.74 -5.82 38.87
N PRO A 155 -25.26 -6.19 40.08
CA PRO A 155 -24.58 -5.24 40.97
C PRO A 155 -23.20 -4.79 40.46
N ASN A 156 -23.02 -3.50 40.21
CA ASN A 156 -21.74 -2.82 39.99
C ASN A 156 -21.22 -2.22 41.32
N ALA A 157 -20.50 -1.09 41.33
CA ALA A 157 -19.80 -0.52 42.48
C ALA A 157 -20.73 -0.15 43.66
N SER A 158 -20.19 -0.16 44.89
CA SER A 158 -20.94 0.30 46.05
C SER A 158 -21.01 1.83 46.11
N VAL A 159 -22.05 2.35 46.76
CA VAL A 159 -22.24 3.81 46.92
C VAL A 159 -21.06 4.45 47.65
N GLU A 160 -20.48 3.75 48.63
CA GLU A 160 -19.29 4.20 49.36
C GLU A 160 -18.08 4.32 48.43
N LYS A 161 -17.84 3.33 47.57
CA LYS A 161 -16.71 3.31 46.65
C LYS A 161 -16.80 4.42 45.60
N VAL A 162 -18.00 4.70 45.09
CA VAL A 162 -18.23 5.83 44.17
C VAL A 162 -18.01 7.18 44.87
N ALA A 163 -18.38 7.30 46.15
CA ALA A 163 -18.10 8.52 46.92
C ALA A 163 -16.59 8.76 47.10
N GLU A 164 -15.83 7.69 47.35
CA GLU A 164 -14.35 7.75 47.40
C GLU A 164 -13.77 8.20 46.06
N TRP A 165 -14.19 7.61 44.95
CA TRP A 165 -13.71 7.99 43.61
C TRP A 165 -14.10 9.40 43.20
N LEU A 166 -15.34 9.84 43.47
CA LEU A 166 -15.76 11.22 43.18
C LEU A 166 -14.96 12.24 43.99
N THR A 167 -14.61 11.94 45.24
CA THR A 167 -13.77 12.84 46.05
C THR A 167 -12.42 13.10 45.35
N GLN A 168 -11.84 12.07 44.74
CA GLN A 168 -10.62 12.17 43.96
C GLN A 168 -10.82 12.99 42.68
N PHE A 169 -11.72 12.52 41.80
CA PHE A 169 -11.82 13.07 40.46
C PHE A 169 -12.63 14.37 40.42
N TYR A 170 -13.27 14.83 41.48
CA TYR A 170 -13.99 16.10 41.46
C TYR A 170 -13.09 17.30 41.82
N THR A 171 -11.99 17.07 42.55
CA THR A 171 -11.04 18.12 42.97
C THR A 171 -9.75 18.02 42.14
N ASP A 172 -9.40 19.09 41.43
CA ASP A 172 -8.17 19.13 40.66
C ASP A 172 -6.96 19.46 41.54
N HIS A 173 -6.02 18.50 41.62
CA HIS A 173 -4.78 18.59 42.40
C HIS A 173 -3.54 18.83 41.51
N SER A 174 -3.71 19.03 40.20
CA SER A 174 -2.63 18.99 39.19
C SER A 174 -2.75 20.16 38.22
N THR A 175 -2.43 21.37 38.69
CA THR A 175 -2.74 22.64 37.98
C THR A 175 -1.50 23.41 37.53
N SER A 176 -0.32 22.80 37.56
CA SER A 176 0.90 23.49 37.12
C SER A 176 0.90 23.71 35.61
N GLY A 177 0.17 22.91 34.83
CA GLY A 177 0.15 22.95 33.37
C GLY A 177 1.49 22.49 32.77
N THR A 178 2.19 21.60 33.44
CA THR A 178 3.49 21.04 33.02
C THR A 178 3.51 19.53 33.24
N GLY A 179 4.44 18.79 32.64
CA GLY A 179 4.51 17.34 32.87
C GLY A 179 4.83 16.92 34.31
N LEU A 180 5.21 17.85 35.20
CA LEU A 180 5.29 17.61 36.65
C LEU A 180 3.93 17.30 37.29
N ASP A 181 2.82 17.68 36.66
CA ASP A 181 1.47 17.31 37.08
C ASP A 181 1.28 15.78 37.12
N ARG A 182 2.11 15.03 36.38
CA ARG A 182 2.15 13.56 36.49
C ARG A 182 2.57 13.08 37.89
N ILE A 183 3.43 13.83 38.59
CA ILE A 183 3.86 13.48 39.95
C ILE A 183 2.66 13.59 40.91
N THR A 184 1.87 14.66 40.80
CA THR A 184 0.70 14.89 41.65
C THR A 184 -0.39 13.87 41.39
N ASP A 185 -0.65 13.54 40.13
CA ASP A 185 -1.57 12.47 39.73
C ASP A 185 -1.17 11.11 40.33
N LEU A 186 0.12 10.77 40.25
CA LEU A 186 0.63 9.49 40.73
C LEU A 186 0.67 9.39 42.26
N ILE A 187 0.84 10.50 42.99
CA ILE A 187 0.67 10.54 44.45
C ILE A 187 -0.77 10.15 44.82
N MET A 188 -1.76 10.75 44.14
CA MET A 188 -3.17 10.47 44.41
C MET A 188 -3.57 9.04 44.06
N ALA A 189 -2.96 8.47 43.01
CA ALA A 189 -3.23 7.13 42.52
C ALA A 189 -2.41 6.02 43.23
N ASP A 190 -1.49 6.35 44.15
CA ASP A 190 -0.56 5.38 44.73
C ASP A 190 -1.27 4.34 45.61
N PRO A 191 -1.21 3.03 45.28
CA PRO A 191 -1.91 1.99 46.03
C PRO A 191 -1.29 1.71 47.41
N GLY A 192 -0.06 2.15 47.64
CA GLY A 192 0.64 2.00 48.90
C GLY A 192 0.20 3.07 49.91
N LEU A 193 0.10 4.32 49.47
CA LEU A 193 -0.43 5.43 50.29
C LEU A 193 -1.88 5.19 50.70
N ASP A 194 -2.74 4.79 49.75
CA ASP A 194 -4.15 4.45 49.99
C ASP A 194 -4.34 3.43 51.13
N ARG A 195 -3.45 2.43 51.22
CA ARG A 195 -3.52 1.40 52.25
C ARG A 195 -3.04 1.84 53.62
N ARG A 196 -2.36 2.99 53.73
CA ARG A 196 -1.62 3.38 54.94
C ARG A 196 -2.10 4.68 55.56
N ILE A 197 -2.55 5.65 54.76
CA ILE A 197 -2.92 6.98 55.24
C ILE A 197 -4.29 7.41 54.68
N ALA A 198 -4.91 8.40 55.32
CA ALA A 198 -6.23 8.87 54.93
C ALA A 198 -6.19 9.69 53.63
N ASP A 199 -7.26 9.65 52.83
CA ASP A 199 -7.36 10.39 51.55
C ASP A 199 -7.07 11.89 51.70
N ALA A 200 -7.58 12.51 52.77
CA ALA A 200 -7.31 13.92 53.06
C ALA A 200 -5.82 14.23 53.28
N GLN A 201 -5.03 13.26 53.76
CA GLN A 201 -3.58 13.40 53.91
C GLN A 201 -2.88 13.26 52.56
N ILE A 202 -3.30 12.30 51.73
CA ILE A 202 -2.78 12.12 50.36
C ILE A 202 -3.03 13.39 49.53
N ALA A 203 -4.27 13.90 49.56
CA ALA A 203 -4.68 15.14 48.89
C ALA A 203 -3.84 16.35 49.33
N ALA A 204 -3.60 16.51 50.64
CA ALA A 204 -2.76 17.59 51.15
C ALA A 204 -1.29 17.49 50.70
N GLY A 205 -0.76 16.26 50.56
CA GLY A 205 0.57 16.03 50.00
C GLY A 205 0.64 16.37 48.51
N ALA A 206 -0.35 15.95 47.73
CA ALA A 206 -0.47 16.29 46.31
C ALA A 206 -0.63 17.80 46.08
N ASP A 207 -1.47 18.49 46.86
CA ASP A 207 -1.62 19.96 46.82
C ASP A 207 -0.29 20.67 47.07
N SER A 208 0.51 20.14 47.99
CA SER A 208 1.82 20.69 48.32
C SER A 208 2.83 20.49 47.18
N ALA A 209 2.86 19.29 46.59
CA ALA A 209 3.63 18.99 45.38
C ALA A 209 3.22 19.89 44.20
N ASN A 210 1.91 20.09 43.98
CA ASN A 210 1.40 20.99 42.95
C ASN A 210 1.86 22.44 43.17
N GLY A 211 1.83 22.93 44.41
CA GLY A 211 2.37 24.26 44.74
C GLY A 211 3.87 24.39 44.42
N LEU A 212 4.66 23.34 44.67
CA LEU A 212 6.09 23.30 44.31
C LEU A 212 6.27 23.29 42.78
N ASN A 213 5.47 22.51 42.06
CA ASN A 213 5.46 22.47 40.59
C ASN A 213 5.15 23.84 39.97
N GLN A 214 4.16 24.56 40.50
CA GLN A 214 3.82 25.91 40.06
C GLN A 214 4.98 26.90 40.29
N MET A 215 5.65 26.80 41.44
CA MET A 215 6.84 27.62 41.72
C MET A 215 8.01 27.28 40.79
N LEU A 216 8.20 26.01 40.44
CA LEU A 216 9.24 25.55 39.53
C LEU A 216 8.97 26.02 38.09
N ARG A 217 7.72 25.93 37.61
CA ARG A 217 7.30 26.52 36.34
C ARG A 217 7.60 28.02 36.29
N GLY A 218 7.27 28.73 37.36
CA GLY A 218 7.60 30.16 37.51
C GLY A 218 9.10 30.43 37.48
N ALA A 219 9.91 29.52 38.03
CA ALA A 219 11.36 29.60 38.00
C ALA A 219 11.92 29.41 36.59
N LEU A 220 11.49 28.38 35.87
CA LEU A 220 11.87 28.12 34.47
C LEU A 220 11.56 29.33 33.58
N SER A 221 10.35 29.87 33.71
CA SER A 221 9.93 31.06 32.96
C SER A 221 10.76 32.30 33.28
N ALA A 222 11.18 32.49 34.53
CA ALA A 222 11.92 33.67 34.95
C ALA A 222 13.42 33.62 34.65
N THR A 223 14.02 32.42 34.69
CA THR A 223 15.45 32.25 34.40
C THR A 223 15.72 32.05 32.90
N GLY A 224 14.74 31.55 32.15
CA GLY A 224 14.88 31.24 30.72
C GLY A 224 15.83 30.08 30.43
N VAL A 225 16.13 29.27 31.45
CA VAL A 225 16.92 28.04 31.32
C VAL A 225 16.11 26.98 30.54
N ALA A 226 16.80 25.99 29.97
CA ALA A 226 16.23 24.99 29.06
C ALA A 226 15.73 25.53 27.70
N GLY A 227 16.22 26.70 27.28
CA GLY A 227 15.89 27.27 25.96
C GLY A 227 16.44 26.49 24.76
N ASP A 228 17.34 25.53 25.01
CA ASP A 228 17.85 24.54 24.06
C ASP A 228 17.10 23.20 24.15
N ASN A 229 15.94 23.18 24.81
CA ASN A 229 15.17 21.98 25.12
C ASN A 229 16.01 20.92 25.86
N TRP A 230 16.85 21.36 26.78
CA TRP A 230 17.60 20.48 27.66
C TRP A 230 17.90 21.15 29.01
N ILE A 231 17.73 20.43 30.11
CA ILE A 231 18.11 20.89 31.44
C ILE A 231 19.48 20.31 31.77
N SER A 232 20.49 21.17 31.81
CA SER A 232 21.84 20.81 32.26
C SER A 232 22.00 21.00 33.76
N VAL A 233 23.10 20.46 34.33
CA VAL A 233 23.49 20.74 35.72
C VAL A 233 23.64 22.25 35.99
N ALA A 234 24.07 23.03 34.99
CA ALA A 234 24.16 24.48 35.12
C ALA A 234 22.77 25.15 35.24
N ASP A 235 21.78 24.61 34.53
CA ASP A 235 20.39 25.07 34.62
C ASP A 235 19.78 24.74 35.98
N VAL A 236 20.05 23.55 36.52
CA VAL A 236 19.64 23.17 37.89
C VAL A 236 20.23 24.14 38.92
N VAL A 237 21.51 24.50 38.79
CA VAL A 237 22.15 25.51 39.67
C VAL A 237 21.49 26.88 39.52
N ALA A 238 21.12 27.29 38.31
CA ALA A 238 20.45 28.56 38.06
C ALA A 238 19.03 28.59 38.66
N LEU A 239 18.26 27.50 38.54
CA LEU A 239 16.94 27.34 39.17
C LEU A 239 17.04 27.39 40.70
N ASN A 240 17.99 26.65 41.29
CA ASN A 240 18.29 26.71 42.72
C ASN A 240 18.60 28.13 43.18
N GLY A 241 19.49 28.81 42.43
CA GLY A 241 19.87 30.20 42.70
C GLY A 241 18.67 31.13 42.66
N TYR A 242 17.78 30.99 41.68
CA TYR A 242 16.56 31.78 41.58
C TYR A 242 15.63 31.55 42.77
N LEU A 243 15.32 30.30 43.12
CA LEU A 243 14.41 29.96 44.22
C LEU A 243 14.91 30.51 45.57
N ARG A 244 16.22 30.51 45.79
CA ARG A 244 16.86 30.93 47.05
C ARG A 244 17.21 32.42 47.14
N ALA A 245 17.22 33.14 46.02
CA ALA A 245 17.62 34.54 45.99
C ALA A 245 16.62 35.48 46.71
N ASP A 246 15.37 35.06 46.91
CA ASP A 246 14.35 35.83 47.63
C ASP A 246 13.86 35.06 48.86
N ALA A 247 13.92 35.71 50.03
CA ALA A 247 13.54 35.08 51.29
C ALA A 247 12.04 34.71 51.36
N GLY A 248 11.17 35.44 50.66
CA GLY A 248 9.74 35.16 50.61
C GLY A 248 9.43 33.90 49.78
N ARG A 249 10.06 33.78 48.61
CA ARG A 249 9.97 32.57 47.77
C ARG A 249 10.61 31.37 48.46
N GLN A 250 11.79 31.52 49.06
CA GLN A 250 12.42 30.43 49.79
C GLN A 250 11.52 29.95 50.94
N ALA A 251 10.93 30.86 51.72
CA ALA A 251 9.99 30.50 52.79
C ALA A 251 8.71 29.82 52.27
N ALA A 252 8.20 30.24 51.11
CA ALA A 252 7.06 29.60 50.47
C ALA A 252 7.39 28.18 49.99
N TRP A 253 8.57 27.99 49.38
CA TRP A 253 9.07 26.69 48.94
C TRP A 253 9.24 25.73 50.13
N THR A 254 9.95 26.16 51.19
CA THR A 254 10.13 25.34 52.40
C THR A 254 8.80 24.98 53.06
N ARG A 255 7.80 25.88 53.08
CA ARG A 255 6.48 25.57 53.65
C ARG A 255 5.73 24.51 52.85
N LEU A 256 5.84 24.53 51.52
CA LEU A 256 5.19 23.55 50.66
C LEU A 256 5.93 22.21 50.68
N HIS A 257 7.26 22.23 50.73
CA HIS A 257 8.06 21.02 50.89
C HIS A 257 7.79 20.34 52.25
N GLY A 258 7.80 21.12 53.34
CA GLY A 258 7.37 20.64 54.65
C GLY A 258 8.48 20.63 55.70
N ASP A 259 8.14 20.07 56.84
CA ASP A 259 9.04 19.83 57.98
C ASP A 259 8.64 18.46 58.55
N ASP A 260 9.63 17.63 58.88
CA ASP A 260 9.49 16.31 59.49
C ASP A 260 9.78 16.33 61.01
N GLU A 261 10.16 17.49 61.59
CA GLU A 261 10.40 17.61 63.02
C GLU A 261 9.13 17.46 63.88
N LYS A 262 9.28 16.81 65.04
CA LYS A 262 8.31 16.79 66.18
C LYS A 262 6.99 16.03 65.93
N ARG A 263 6.98 15.01 65.07
CA ARG A 263 5.83 14.10 64.80
C ARG A 263 4.62 14.76 64.11
N LEU A 264 4.80 15.92 63.49
CA LEU A 264 3.74 16.57 62.71
C LEU A 264 4.26 16.85 61.30
N GLU A 265 3.98 15.93 60.38
CA GLU A 265 4.31 16.11 58.97
C GLU A 265 3.44 17.20 58.35
N THR A 266 4.11 18.16 57.73
CA THR A 266 3.50 19.28 56.99
C THR A 266 3.97 19.27 55.54
N GLY A 267 3.27 20.00 54.65
CA GLY A 267 3.66 20.07 53.24
C GLY A 267 3.64 18.71 52.52
N PHE A 268 4.60 18.54 51.61
CA PHE A 268 4.84 17.32 50.84
C PHE A 268 5.24 16.13 51.75
N HIS A 269 5.88 16.36 52.90
CA HIS A 269 6.24 15.31 53.84
C HIS A 269 5.03 14.52 54.40
N LYS A 270 3.79 14.99 54.18
CA LYS A 270 2.56 14.24 54.50
C LYS A 270 2.37 12.93 53.73
N VAL A 271 3.12 12.73 52.64
CA VAL A 271 3.07 11.50 51.85
C VAL A 271 4.43 10.83 51.75
N GLN A 272 5.49 11.52 52.17
CA GLN A 272 6.85 11.01 52.15
C GLN A 272 7.04 10.02 53.29
N ASN A 273 7.63 8.86 53.00
CA ASN A 273 7.84 7.76 53.94
C ASN A 273 6.56 7.12 54.53
N ASP A 274 5.38 7.47 54.00
CA ASP A 274 4.07 6.98 54.46
C ASP A 274 3.54 5.75 53.72
N GLY A 275 4.41 5.09 52.94
CA GLY A 275 4.10 3.82 52.29
C GLY A 275 3.82 3.88 50.81
N ALA A 276 4.20 4.96 50.12
CA ALA A 276 4.18 5.03 48.66
C ALA A 276 4.90 3.83 48.02
N THR A 277 4.34 3.30 46.95
CA THR A 277 4.85 2.09 46.26
C THR A 277 5.12 2.26 44.78
N THR A 278 4.68 3.38 44.20
CA THR A 278 4.95 3.73 42.80
C THR A 278 6.44 3.98 42.61
N THR A 279 7.01 3.36 41.60
CA THR A 279 8.43 3.43 41.30
C THR A 279 8.69 4.11 39.97
N PHE A 280 9.66 5.03 39.95
CA PHE A 280 10.21 5.68 38.77
C PHE A 280 11.72 5.53 38.78
N PHE A 281 12.31 5.17 37.64
CA PHE A 281 13.75 5.00 37.43
C PHE A 281 14.38 3.99 38.39
N GLY A 282 13.67 2.89 38.69
CA GLY A 282 14.06 1.91 39.70
C GLY A 282 13.92 2.37 41.16
N GLU A 283 13.53 3.63 41.38
CA GLU A 283 13.47 4.30 42.67
C GLU A 283 12.02 4.58 43.10
N ASN A 284 11.80 4.89 44.39
CA ASN A 284 10.47 5.30 44.86
C ASN A 284 10.13 6.71 44.34
N LEU A 285 8.99 6.87 43.66
CA LEU A 285 8.60 8.14 43.06
C LEU A 285 8.48 9.24 44.11
N VAL A 286 7.81 8.98 45.23
CA VAL A 286 7.54 10.00 46.27
C VAL A 286 8.78 10.24 47.11
N ASN A 287 9.41 9.17 47.59
CA ASN A 287 10.47 9.25 48.60
C ASN A 287 11.85 9.60 48.03
N THR A 288 12.09 9.34 46.74
CA THR A 288 13.40 9.57 46.11
C THR A 288 13.30 10.62 45.02
N VAL A 289 12.49 10.38 43.98
CA VAL A 289 12.49 11.20 42.75
C VAL A 289 11.85 12.57 43.00
N ALA A 290 10.59 12.60 43.43
CA ALA A 290 9.86 13.84 43.71
C ALA A 290 10.52 14.61 44.84
N ASP A 291 10.93 13.91 45.91
CA ASP A 291 11.68 14.54 47.01
C ASP A 291 12.97 15.21 46.51
N GLY A 292 13.79 14.51 45.74
CA GLY A 292 15.04 15.06 45.22
C GLY A 292 14.83 16.25 44.27
N ILE A 293 13.76 16.24 43.45
CA ILE A 293 13.35 17.42 42.66
C ILE A 293 12.96 18.58 43.59
N TYR A 294 12.13 18.32 44.60
CA TYR A 294 11.65 19.37 45.50
C TYR A 294 12.71 19.88 46.47
N HIS A 295 13.83 19.17 46.60
CA HIS A 295 15.01 19.68 47.27
C HIS A 295 15.74 20.80 46.50
N LEU A 296 15.32 21.12 45.28
CA LEU A 296 15.89 22.19 44.47
C LEU A 296 15.86 23.58 45.14
N GLY A 297 15.04 23.79 46.18
CA GLY A 297 15.03 25.01 46.97
C GLY A 297 16.12 25.11 48.06
N PHE A 298 16.93 24.06 48.27
CA PHE A 298 17.85 23.95 49.41
C PHE A 298 19.33 24.11 49.03
N MET A 299 20.25 23.94 49.99
CA MET A 299 21.66 24.25 49.76
C MET A 299 22.33 23.23 48.83
N ILE A 300 23.13 23.70 47.87
CA ILE A 300 24.01 22.84 47.07
C ILE A 300 25.37 22.72 47.74
N LYS A 301 25.90 21.51 47.87
CA LYS A 301 27.25 21.22 48.35
C LYS A 301 27.81 19.96 47.67
N ASP A 302 29.06 20.05 47.22
CA ASP A 302 29.79 18.94 46.57
C ASP A 302 29.04 18.28 45.39
N GLY A 303 28.24 19.05 44.64
CA GLY A 303 27.46 18.52 43.51
C GLY A 303 26.14 17.82 43.89
N HIS A 304 25.72 17.94 45.16
CA HIS A 304 24.45 17.43 45.67
C HIS A 304 23.60 18.54 46.28
N LEU A 305 22.28 18.35 46.26
CA LEU A 305 21.38 19.11 47.12
C LEU A 305 21.49 18.56 48.55
N LEU A 306 21.31 19.44 49.54
CA LEU A 306 21.24 19.07 50.95
C LEU A 306 19.79 19.07 51.42
N ASN A 307 19.45 18.15 52.32
CA ASN A 307 18.18 18.17 53.03
C ASN A 307 18.14 19.26 54.12
N GLU A 308 17.01 19.35 54.82
CA GLU A 308 16.73 20.32 55.88
C GLU A 308 17.76 20.26 57.01
N ASP A 309 18.32 19.07 57.26
CA ASP A 309 19.31 18.77 58.29
C ASP A 309 20.77 19.00 57.83
N GLY A 310 20.99 19.26 56.54
CA GLY A 310 22.30 19.50 55.94
C GLY A 310 23.04 18.24 55.48
N ASP A 311 22.38 17.09 55.45
CA ASP A 311 22.85 15.83 54.87
C ASP A 311 22.65 15.79 53.35
N ARG A 312 23.38 14.91 52.65
CA ARG A 312 23.31 14.80 51.18
C ARG A 312 21.99 14.17 50.75
N ASN A 313 21.34 14.81 49.77
CA ASN A 313 20.24 14.25 48.99
C ASN A 313 20.69 14.03 47.52
N ALA A 314 19.76 14.12 46.55
CA ALA A 314 19.97 13.86 45.14
C ALA A 314 21.15 14.65 44.54
N SER A 315 21.85 14.03 43.58
CA SER A 315 22.88 14.72 42.82
C SER A 315 22.25 15.73 41.86
N LEU A 316 23.00 16.75 41.46
CA LEU A 316 22.52 17.70 40.46
C LEU A 316 22.29 17.04 39.09
N SER A 317 22.95 15.92 38.81
CA SER A 317 22.75 15.16 37.57
C SER A 317 21.40 14.46 37.59
N ASP A 318 21.08 13.74 38.67
CA ASP A 318 19.80 13.03 38.81
C ASP A 318 18.62 14.01 38.69
N VAL A 319 18.74 15.17 39.35
CA VAL A 319 17.71 16.22 39.26
C VAL A 319 17.59 16.77 37.84
N ALA A 320 18.70 16.95 37.13
CA ALA A 320 18.66 17.37 35.73
C ALA A 320 17.94 16.31 34.86
N ASP A 321 18.26 15.02 35.03
CA ASP A 321 17.65 13.93 34.28
C ASP A 321 16.16 13.75 34.58
N TRP A 322 15.76 13.83 35.85
CA TRP A 322 14.35 13.78 36.23
C TRP A 322 13.56 14.99 35.70
N LEU A 323 14.12 16.20 35.77
CA LEU A 323 13.48 17.37 35.18
C LEU A 323 13.40 17.26 33.65
N ASN A 324 14.43 16.75 32.98
CA ASN A 324 14.37 16.45 31.54
C ASN A 324 13.27 15.44 31.18
N TYR A 325 13.02 14.45 32.03
CA TYR A 325 11.95 13.49 31.82
C TYR A 325 10.57 14.14 31.97
N PHE A 326 10.34 14.94 33.03
CA PHE A 326 9.02 15.49 33.32
C PHE A 326 8.68 16.81 32.60
N LEU A 327 9.67 17.61 32.20
CA LEU A 327 9.43 18.99 31.73
C LEU A 327 9.84 19.25 30.30
N VAL A 328 10.85 18.53 29.80
CA VAL A 328 11.43 18.82 28.49
C VAL A 328 10.71 18.02 27.42
N ASP A 329 10.10 18.75 26.49
CA ASP A 329 9.60 18.19 25.24
C ASP A 329 10.80 17.81 24.38
N ALA A 330 10.94 16.50 24.13
CA ALA A 330 12.02 15.95 23.31
C ALA A 330 11.63 15.87 21.83
N SER A 331 10.36 16.08 21.50
CA SER A 331 9.82 15.98 20.15
C SER A 331 9.87 17.34 19.45
N THR A 332 10.26 17.36 18.16
CA THR A 332 10.53 18.63 17.46
C THR A 332 10.16 18.62 15.99
N THR A 333 9.67 17.50 15.45
CA THR A 333 9.45 17.39 14.00
C THR A 333 8.20 18.12 13.54
N GLY A 334 7.23 18.35 14.44
CA GLY A 334 5.91 18.91 14.11
C GLY A 334 5.01 17.91 13.38
N THR A 335 5.38 16.64 13.36
CA THR A 335 4.66 15.55 12.69
C THR A 335 4.10 14.59 13.73
N GLY A 336 3.25 13.63 13.35
CA GLY A 336 2.78 12.65 14.34
C GLY A 336 3.85 11.63 14.75
N LEU A 337 5.05 11.62 14.13
CA LEU A 337 6.22 10.87 14.61
C LEU A 337 6.66 11.33 16.02
N ASP A 338 6.37 12.58 16.38
CA ASP A 338 6.59 13.13 17.72
C ASP A 338 5.89 12.27 18.79
N ARG A 339 4.78 11.59 18.44
CA ARG A 339 4.06 10.69 19.34
C ARG A 339 4.92 9.52 19.81
N ILE A 340 5.86 9.01 19.00
CA ILE A 340 6.77 7.94 19.44
C ILE A 340 7.66 8.45 20.58
N VAL A 341 8.19 9.66 20.43
CA VAL A 341 9.07 10.32 21.41
C VAL A 341 8.31 10.63 22.70
N ASP A 342 7.10 11.17 22.58
CA ASP A 342 6.22 11.47 23.72
C ASP A 342 5.86 10.20 24.50
N MET A 343 5.63 9.10 23.79
CA MET A 343 5.30 7.81 24.38
C MET A 343 6.49 7.19 25.10
N ILE A 344 7.72 7.30 24.57
CA ILE A 344 8.94 6.88 25.29
C ILE A 344 9.04 7.61 26.65
N LYS A 345 8.73 8.92 26.66
CA LYS A 345 8.73 9.76 27.87
C LYS A 345 7.53 9.54 28.79
N SER A 346 6.52 8.78 28.37
CA SER A 346 5.31 8.55 29.17
C SER A 346 5.00 7.08 29.46
N ASP A 347 5.73 6.16 28.85
CA ASP A 347 5.61 4.72 29.07
C ASP A 347 5.88 4.36 30.54
N ARG A 348 4.90 3.72 31.18
CA ARG A 348 4.96 3.34 32.60
C ARG A 348 5.97 2.23 32.87
N GLY A 349 6.16 1.34 31.90
CA GLY A 349 7.08 0.23 31.97
C GLY A 349 8.53 0.70 31.91
N LEU A 350 8.86 1.60 30.96
CA LEU A 350 10.16 2.27 30.92
C LEU A 350 10.38 3.10 32.18
N ALA A 351 9.41 3.94 32.53
CA ALA A 351 9.50 4.74 33.75
C ALA A 351 9.76 3.89 34.99
N ARG A 352 9.24 2.66 35.05
CA ARG A 352 9.46 1.75 36.18
C ARG A 352 10.85 1.10 36.19
N ASN A 353 11.36 0.72 35.03
CA ASN A 353 12.49 -0.22 34.90
C ASN A 353 13.77 0.39 34.32
N THR A 354 13.71 1.61 33.78
CA THR A 354 14.81 2.26 33.05
C THR A 354 15.21 3.57 33.71
N GLU A 355 16.49 3.90 33.75
CA GLU A 355 16.97 5.17 34.32
C GLU A 355 16.47 6.38 33.51
N ALA A 356 16.28 7.52 34.18
CA ALA A 356 15.80 8.74 33.52
C ALA A 356 16.77 9.20 32.41
N PHE A 357 18.08 9.08 32.65
CA PHE A 357 19.11 9.40 31.67
C PHE A 357 18.92 8.62 30.37
N ASP A 358 18.78 7.30 30.47
CA ASP A 358 18.61 6.41 29.32
C ASP A 358 17.32 6.72 28.55
N ILE A 359 16.20 6.93 29.26
CA ILE A 359 14.94 7.34 28.62
C ILE A 359 15.11 8.67 27.87
N ASN A 360 15.81 9.64 28.47
CA ASN A 360 16.08 10.92 27.83
C ASN A 360 16.98 10.77 26.59
N GLN A 361 18.01 9.93 26.64
CA GLN A 361 18.89 9.67 25.49
C GLN A 361 18.16 8.93 24.37
N GLY A 362 17.39 7.88 24.69
CA GLY A 362 16.60 7.13 23.71
C GLY A 362 15.55 7.99 23.02
N ALA A 363 14.83 8.84 23.78
CA ALA A 363 13.89 9.80 23.22
C ALA A 363 14.57 10.83 22.29
N LYS A 364 15.76 11.30 22.65
CA LYS A 364 16.55 12.23 21.83
C LYS A 364 17.03 11.58 20.54
N ALA A 365 17.47 10.33 20.60
CA ALA A 365 17.87 9.53 19.45
C ALA A 365 16.69 9.30 18.49
N ALA A 366 15.53 8.88 19.03
CA ALA A 366 14.28 8.72 18.28
C ALA A 366 13.87 10.02 17.57
N ASN A 367 13.90 11.16 18.25
CA ASN A 367 13.59 12.46 17.63
C ASN A 367 14.57 12.82 16.49
N ALA A 368 15.87 12.54 16.67
CA ALA A 368 16.86 12.79 15.63
C ALA A 368 16.65 11.88 14.40
N LEU A 369 16.30 10.62 14.60
CA LEU A 369 15.92 9.69 13.52
C LEU A 369 14.65 10.15 12.81
N ASN A 370 13.62 10.56 13.57
CA ASN A 370 12.39 11.11 13.03
C ASN A 370 12.68 12.34 12.13
N GLN A 371 13.58 13.23 12.55
CA GLN A 371 13.96 14.39 11.74
C GLN A 371 14.61 13.97 10.41
N ILE A 372 15.45 12.93 10.42
CA ILE A 372 16.04 12.39 9.18
C ILE A 372 14.95 11.78 8.29
N ILE A 373 13.98 11.06 8.86
CA ILE A 373 12.82 10.51 8.10
C ILE A 373 12.04 11.63 7.42
N VAL A 374 11.72 12.72 8.14
CA VAL A 374 11.03 13.89 7.57
C VAL A 374 11.85 14.49 6.42
N ASP A 375 13.17 14.61 6.58
CA ASP A 375 14.04 15.12 5.53
C ASP A 375 14.11 14.19 4.31
N LEU A 376 14.07 12.86 4.52
CA LEU A 376 14.04 11.86 3.45
C LEU A 376 12.74 11.96 2.66
N ILE A 377 11.59 12.00 3.34
CA ILE A 377 10.27 12.19 2.73
C ILE A 377 10.26 13.46 1.87
N GLY A 378 10.76 14.59 2.41
CA GLY A 378 10.85 15.84 1.65
C GLY A 378 11.79 15.80 0.45
N LYS A 379 12.83 14.95 0.45
CA LYS A 379 13.79 14.79 -0.66
C LYS A 379 13.28 13.86 -1.76
N THR A 380 12.61 12.77 -1.38
CA THR A 380 12.05 11.81 -2.34
C THR A 380 10.72 12.30 -2.93
N GLY A 381 10.01 13.15 -2.19
CA GLY A 381 8.61 13.45 -2.48
C GLY A 381 7.70 12.30 -2.07
N ALA A 382 8.15 11.40 -1.19
CA ALA A 382 7.28 10.38 -0.61
C ALA A 382 6.07 11.04 0.04
N HIS A 383 4.91 10.38 0.07
CA HIS A 383 3.66 10.96 0.58
C HIS A 383 3.14 12.17 -0.22
N ALA A 384 3.68 12.47 -1.42
CA ALA A 384 3.18 13.59 -2.23
C ALA A 384 1.73 13.40 -2.69
N ASP A 385 1.32 12.14 -2.85
CA ASP A 385 -0.05 11.71 -3.18
C ASP A 385 -0.88 11.38 -1.92
N GLY A 386 -0.33 11.59 -0.72
CA GLY A 386 -0.97 11.28 0.56
C GLY A 386 -0.59 9.92 1.14
N TRP A 387 0.19 9.11 0.42
CA TRP A 387 0.54 7.76 0.84
C TRP A 387 2.05 7.51 0.79
N ILE A 388 2.61 6.93 1.85
CA ILE A 388 3.96 6.35 1.82
C ILE A 388 3.81 4.89 1.40
N THR A 389 4.34 4.56 0.22
CA THR A 389 4.27 3.18 -0.29
C THR A 389 5.58 2.43 -0.09
N VAL A 390 5.56 1.10 -0.22
CA VAL A 390 6.75 0.25 -0.10
C VAL A 390 7.86 0.67 -1.07
N GLU A 391 7.49 1.13 -2.26
CA GLU A 391 8.40 1.59 -3.29
C GLU A 391 9.14 2.86 -2.88
N GLU A 392 8.43 3.80 -2.28
CA GLU A 392 9.01 5.03 -1.74
C GLU A 392 9.94 4.74 -0.57
N LEU A 393 9.60 3.77 0.29
CA LEU A 393 10.50 3.30 1.36
C LEU A 393 11.82 2.76 0.80
N VAL A 394 11.78 1.97 -0.28
CA VAL A 394 12.99 1.47 -0.94
C VAL A 394 13.84 2.63 -1.47
N GLN A 395 13.22 3.69 -1.99
CA GLN A 395 13.95 4.89 -2.43
C GLN A 395 14.57 5.66 -1.25
N MET A 396 13.82 5.85 -0.16
CA MET A 396 14.33 6.48 1.07
C MET A 396 15.50 5.68 1.66
N ASN A 397 15.38 4.35 1.74
CA ASN A 397 16.43 3.45 2.19
C ASN A 397 17.72 3.62 1.36
N ARG A 398 17.61 3.67 0.03
CA ARG A 398 18.78 3.89 -0.85
C ARG A 398 19.47 5.22 -0.56
N LEU A 399 18.72 6.31 -0.34
CA LEU A 399 19.32 7.60 0.01
C LEU A 399 20.13 7.56 1.31
N VAL A 400 19.69 6.78 2.30
CA VAL A 400 20.46 6.55 3.53
C VAL A 400 21.70 5.72 3.22
N ARG A 401 21.54 4.58 2.54
CA ARG A 401 22.62 3.60 2.32
C ARG A 401 23.72 4.06 1.37
N ASP A 402 23.39 4.88 0.37
CA ASP A 402 24.34 5.37 -0.62
C ASP A 402 25.17 6.57 -0.13
N ASP A 403 24.75 7.23 0.95
CA ASP A 403 25.50 8.30 1.61
C ASP A 403 26.16 7.79 2.90
N ALA A 404 27.48 7.56 2.84
CA ALA A 404 28.24 7.02 3.96
C ALA A 404 28.20 7.89 5.24
N ALA A 405 28.02 9.22 5.12
CA ALA A 405 27.92 10.09 6.28
C ALA A 405 26.52 10.00 6.91
N LEU A 406 25.48 9.96 6.08
CA LEU A 406 24.11 9.79 6.53
C LEU A 406 23.88 8.40 7.13
N LEU A 407 24.39 7.34 6.50
CA LEU A 407 24.35 5.99 7.03
C LEU A 407 25.03 5.91 8.40
N LYS A 408 26.23 6.49 8.55
CA LYS A 408 26.92 6.52 9.85
C LYS A 408 26.11 7.29 10.90
N GLN A 409 25.56 8.44 10.53
CA GLN A 409 24.71 9.20 11.45
C GLN A 409 23.47 8.39 11.87
N TRP A 410 22.84 7.69 10.93
CA TRP A 410 21.69 6.84 11.20
C TRP A 410 22.04 5.70 12.16
N THR A 411 23.13 4.97 11.89
CA THR A 411 23.56 3.86 12.76
C THR A 411 24.00 4.35 14.13
N ASP A 412 24.70 5.49 14.24
CA ASP A 412 25.10 6.07 15.52
C ASP A 412 23.87 6.48 16.38
N LEU A 413 22.78 6.92 15.72
CA LEU A 413 21.54 7.31 16.39
C LEU A 413 20.66 6.10 16.74
N HIS A 414 20.59 5.10 15.88
CA HIS A 414 19.87 3.86 16.18
C HIS A 414 20.57 3.10 17.32
N GLY A 415 21.90 3.03 17.28
CA GLY A 415 22.72 2.51 18.38
C GLY A 415 23.46 1.24 18.00
N ASP A 416 24.24 0.75 18.95
CA ASP A 416 24.91 -0.55 18.89
C ASP A 416 24.54 -1.32 20.16
N ASP A 417 24.19 -2.60 20.03
CA ASP A 417 24.00 -3.54 21.14
C ASP A 417 25.16 -4.55 21.27
N GLU A 418 26.15 -4.52 20.37
CA GLU A 418 27.34 -5.37 20.39
C GLU A 418 28.43 -4.77 21.30
N GLY A 419 28.36 -5.06 22.60
CA GLY A 419 29.40 -4.69 23.58
C GLY A 419 28.88 -4.44 24.99
N ASP A 420 29.66 -3.73 25.79
CA ASP A 420 29.32 -3.28 27.15
C ASP A 420 28.76 -1.84 27.21
N GLU A 421 28.58 -1.16 26.07
CA GLU A 421 28.07 0.22 25.99
C GLU A 421 26.78 0.29 25.15
N THR A 422 25.63 0.41 25.81
CA THR A 422 24.35 0.75 25.15
C THR A 422 24.38 2.20 24.66
N SER A 423 23.91 2.46 23.43
CA SER A 423 23.85 3.80 22.85
C SER A 423 22.61 4.02 21.98
N GLY A 424 22.35 5.26 21.56
CA GLY A 424 21.29 5.57 20.60
C GLY A 424 19.87 5.25 21.08
N TYR A 425 19.05 4.69 20.19
CA TYR A 425 17.70 4.23 20.50
C TYR A 425 17.69 3.00 21.42
N HIS A 426 18.76 2.19 21.40
CA HIS A 426 18.89 1.00 22.27
C HIS A 426 18.89 1.32 23.78
N PHE A 427 19.06 2.58 24.20
CA PHE A 427 18.87 2.99 25.60
C PHE A 427 17.48 2.64 26.15
N VAL A 428 16.45 2.54 25.30
CA VAL A 428 15.07 2.23 25.73
C VAL A 428 14.57 0.87 25.25
N GLN A 429 15.23 0.27 24.25
CA GLN A 429 14.82 -1.03 23.72
C GLN A 429 15.11 -2.17 24.69
N GLY A 430 14.16 -3.09 24.84
CA GLY A 430 14.26 -4.24 25.74
C GLY A 430 14.21 -3.88 27.23
N ASN A 431 14.01 -2.61 27.57
CA ASN A 431 14.09 -2.10 28.94
C ASN A 431 12.72 -1.97 29.63
N GLY A 432 11.75 -2.75 29.16
CA GLY A 432 10.47 -2.94 29.82
C GLY A 432 9.37 -1.98 29.40
N ALA A 433 9.44 -1.41 28.19
CA ALA A 433 8.33 -0.66 27.59
C ALA A 433 7.05 -1.50 27.55
N THR A 434 5.90 -0.86 27.70
CA THR A 434 4.58 -1.53 27.85
C THR A 434 3.49 -1.00 26.93
N THR A 435 3.72 0.13 26.28
CA THR A 435 2.78 0.76 25.34
C THR A 435 2.74 -0.06 24.06
N ASN A 436 1.54 -0.34 23.56
CA ASN A 436 1.33 -1.10 22.34
C ASN A 436 0.64 -0.26 21.27
N PHE A 437 1.06 -0.42 20.02
CA PHE A 437 0.37 0.05 18.82
C PHE A 437 0.21 -1.11 17.86
N PHE A 438 -0.95 -1.23 17.20
CA PHE A 438 -1.25 -2.34 16.28
C PHE A 438 -1.11 -3.73 16.96
N GLY A 439 -1.34 -3.79 18.27
CA GLY A 439 -1.12 -4.99 19.08
C GLY A 439 0.35 -5.40 19.29
N ARG A 440 1.31 -4.53 18.93
CA ARG A 440 2.76 -4.75 19.09
C ARG A 440 3.38 -3.70 20.00
N ASN A 441 4.50 -4.00 20.65
CA ASN A 441 5.19 -3.04 21.51
C ASN A 441 5.68 -1.84 20.70
N LEU A 442 5.36 -0.63 21.16
CA LEU A 442 5.71 0.60 20.44
C LEU A 442 7.21 0.78 20.35
N VAL A 443 7.94 0.59 21.45
CA VAL A 443 9.39 0.86 21.50
C VAL A 443 10.16 -0.27 20.84
N ASP A 444 9.84 -1.51 21.23
CA ASP A 444 10.62 -2.70 20.89
C ASP A 444 10.27 -3.29 19.52
N THR A 445 9.21 -2.82 18.85
CA THR A 445 8.79 -3.39 17.56
C THR A 445 8.41 -2.32 16.54
N VAL A 446 7.49 -1.43 16.87
CA VAL A 446 6.99 -0.44 15.89
C VAL A 446 8.05 0.64 15.63
N GLY A 447 8.53 1.31 16.68
CA GLY A 447 9.59 2.31 16.61
C GLY A 447 10.89 1.70 16.11
N ASP A 448 11.29 0.56 16.67
CA ASP A 448 12.46 -0.19 16.20
C ASP A 448 12.39 -0.51 14.70
N GLY A 449 11.27 -1.05 14.21
CA GLY A 449 11.13 -1.38 12.79
C GLY A 449 11.09 -0.15 11.88
N ILE A 450 10.52 0.99 12.31
CA ILE A 450 10.65 2.27 11.59
C ILE A 450 12.12 2.69 11.52
N TYR A 451 12.85 2.60 12.62
CA TYR A 451 14.24 3.03 12.69
C TYR A 451 15.22 2.06 12.00
N HIS A 452 14.75 0.87 11.65
CA HIS A 452 15.45 -0.04 10.74
C HIS A 452 15.38 0.37 9.26
N LEU A 453 14.68 1.47 8.92
CA LEU A 453 14.59 1.98 7.55
C LEU A 453 15.96 2.22 6.90
N GLY A 454 17.01 2.53 7.67
CA GLY A 454 18.37 2.73 7.15
C GLY A 454 19.14 1.44 6.82
N PHE A 455 18.62 0.27 7.20
CA PHE A 455 19.33 -1.00 7.16
C PHE A 455 19.08 -1.79 5.87
N GLU A 456 19.71 -2.96 5.74
CA GLU A 456 19.65 -3.73 4.50
C GLU A 456 18.24 -4.28 4.26
N ILE A 457 17.77 -4.27 3.01
CA ILE A 457 16.51 -4.89 2.63
C ILE A 457 16.80 -6.23 1.95
N ARG A 458 16.17 -7.29 2.44
CA ARG A 458 16.19 -8.62 1.82
C ARG A 458 14.82 -9.29 1.96
N ASP A 459 14.31 -9.88 0.88
CA ASP A 459 13.04 -10.62 0.84
C ASP A 459 11.86 -9.81 1.43
N GLY A 460 11.77 -8.52 1.06
CA GLY A 460 10.69 -7.62 1.50
C GLY A 460 10.77 -7.16 2.96
N ARG A 461 11.89 -7.41 3.65
CA ARG A 461 12.11 -7.06 5.06
C ARG A 461 13.37 -6.25 5.26
N PHE A 462 13.35 -5.36 6.25
CA PHE A 462 14.57 -4.78 6.79
C PHE A 462 15.31 -5.82 7.62
N LEU A 463 16.63 -5.81 7.58
CA LEU A 463 17.50 -6.63 8.42
C LEU A 463 18.00 -5.80 9.60
N ASN A 464 18.21 -6.43 10.75
CA ASN A 464 18.95 -5.83 11.85
C ASN A 464 20.47 -5.83 11.59
N GLU A 465 21.24 -5.35 12.56
CA GLU A 465 22.71 -5.27 12.58
C GLU A 465 23.37 -6.63 12.30
N ASP A 466 22.77 -7.71 12.81
CA ASP A 466 23.23 -9.10 12.64
C ASP A 466 22.85 -9.72 11.29
N GLY A 467 22.05 -9.02 10.48
CA GLY A 467 21.51 -9.54 9.23
C GLY A 467 20.30 -10.47 9.39
N ASN A 468 19.65 -10.47 10.57
CA ASN A 468 18.40 -11.17 10.85
C ASN A 468 17.20 -10.33 10.38
N PRO A 469 16.11 -10.96 9.87
CA PRO A 469 14.92 -10.21 9.45
C PRO A 469 14.21 -9.51 10.61
N ASN A 470 13.92 -8.23 10.44
CA ASN A 470 13.07 -7.39 11.29
C ASN A 470 11.71 -7.14 10.60
N ALA A 471 11.18 -5.91 10.67
CA ALA A 471 9.88 -5.52 10.12
C ALA A 471 9.81 -5.63 8.59
N THR A 472 8.62 -5.93 8.08
CA THR A 472 8.35 -5.90 6.64
C THR A 472 8.29 -4.46 6.13
N LEU A 473 8.52 -4.28 4.83
CA LEU A 473 8.33 -2.96 4.20
C LEU A 473 6.87 -2.48 4.35
N SER A 474 5.90 -3.39 4.27
CA SER A 474 4.47 -3.06 4.43
C SER A 474 4.13 -2.62 5.86
N ASP A 475 4.68 -3.28 6.88
CA ASP A 475 4.53 -2.85 8.28
C ASP A 475 5.05 -1.41 8.45
N VAL A 476 6.27 -1.13 7.99
CA VAL A 476 6.90 0.19 8.14
C VAL A 476 6.16 1.28 7.37
N ALA A 477 5.68 0.98 6.16
CA ALA A 477 4.88 1.91 5.36
C ALA A 477 3.58 2.27 6.09
N THR A 478 2.89 1.25 6.60
CA THR A 478 1.66 1.41 7.40
C THR A 478 1.88 2.26 8.65
N TRP A 479 2.97 2.00 9.39
CA TRP A 479 3.27 2.77 10.59
C TRP A 479 3.65 4.22 10.27
N LEU A 480 4.34 4.47 9.16
CA LEU A 480 4.63 5.83 8.72
C LEU A 480 3.38 6.55 8.19
N ASN A 481 2.47 5.89 7.47
CA ASN A 481 1.18 6.45 7.10
C ASN A 481 0.36 6.84 8.34
N PHE A 482 0.40 6.02 9.39
CA PHE A 482 -0.24 6.34 10.66
C PHE A 482 0.42 7.49 11.42
N PHE A 483 1.73 7.43 11.67
CA PHE A 483 2.42 8.44 12.49
C PHE A 483 2.73 9.72 11.71
N TYR A 484 3.32 9.62 10.52
CA TYR A 484 3.63 10.79 9.71
C TYR A 484 2.39 11.31 8.98
N GLY A 485 1.71 10.44 8.22
CA GLY A 485 0.55 10.81 7.40
C GLY A 485 -0.74 11.07 8.19
N LYS A 486 -0.80 10.59 9.44
CA LYS A 486 -1.99 10.65 10.31
C LYS A 486 -3.20 9.94 9.70
N ALA A 487 -2.96 9.00 8.80
CA ALA A 487 -3.98 8.21 8.15
C ALA A 487 -4.64 7.24 9.16
N PRO A 488 -5.97 7.08 9.13
CA PRO A 488 -6.60 5.93 9.76
C PRO A 488 -6.18 4.65 9.03
N ILE A 489 -5.99 3.58 9.79
CA ILE A 489 -5.55 2.27 9.30
C ILE A 489 -6.61 1.24 9.66
N VAL A 490 -7.04 0.46 8.68
CA VAL A 490 -7.94 -0.67 8.86
C VAL A 490 -7.20 -1.95 8.46
N LEU A 491 -7.11 -2.90 9.38
CA LEU A 491 -6.41 -4.17 9.19
C LEU A 491 -7.39 -5.34 9.32
N GLY A 492 -7.55 -6.12 8.28
CA GLY A 492 -8.23 -7.41 8.26
C GLY A 492 -7.36 -8.55 8.78
N ASP A 493 -7.88 -9.78 8.66
CA ASP A 493 -7.22 -11.01 9.07
C ASP A 493 -7.02 -11.99 7.89
N GLU A 494 -6.76 -13.26 8.17
CA GLU A 494 -6.53 -14.29 7.14
C GLU A 494 -7.83 -14.95 6.65
N ALA A 495 -8.99 -14.45 7.07
CA ALA A 495 -10.30 -14.94 6.65
C ALA A 495 -11.01 -13.92 5.75
N ALA A 496 -11.96 -14.40 4.95
CA ALA A 496 -12.82 -13.52 4.15
C ALA A 496 -13.51 -12.45 5.02
N ASN A 497 -13.16 -11.20 4.81
CA ASN A 497 -13.59 -10.02 5.54
C ASN A 497 -14.59 -9.19 4.71
N THR A 498 -15.43 -8.43 5.40
CA THR A 498 -16.24 -7.37 4.80
C THR A 498 -15.89 -6.08 5.49
N ILE A 499 -15.20 -5.19 4.79
CA ILE A 499 -14.67 -3.93 5.31
C ILE A 499 -15.40 -2.80 4.61
N ASN A 500 -15.94 -1.87 5.41
CA ASN A 500 -16.49 -0.62 4.91
C ASN A 500 -15.72 0.51 5.60
N GLY A 501 -14.98 1.28 4.84
CA GLY A 501 -14.38 2.52 5.30
C GLY A 501 -15.43 3.63 5.45
N ASP A 502 -14.95 4.84 5.74
CA ASP A 502 -15.75 6.03 5.96
C ASP A 502 -15.36 7.18 5.02
N GLU A 503 -15.62 8.43 5.40
CA GLU A 503 -15.37 9.61 4.55
C GLU A 503 -13.93 10.15 4.62
N ARG A 504 -13.06 9.50 5.39
CA ARG A 504 -11.64 9.86 5.54
C ARG A 504 -10.82 9.05 4.55
N GLY A 505 -9.70 9.60 4.07
CA GLY A 505 -8.71 8.80 3.34
C GLY A 505 -8.04 7.78 4.29
N GLU A 506 -8.29 6.50 4.06
CA GLU A 506 -7.91 5.37 4.89
C GLU A 506 -6.91 4.44 4.21
N GLN A 507 -5.99 3.88 4.98
CA GLN A 507 -5.22 2.72 4.51
C GLN A 507 -5.94 1.46 4.96
N ILE A 508 -6.44 0.68 4.01
CA ILE A 508 -7.15 -0.57 4.24
C ILE A 508 -6.28 -1.73 3.77
N ASN A 509 -5.99 -2.66 4.67
CA ASN A 509 -5.31 -3.92 4.35
C ASN A 509 -6.24 -5.08 4.72
N ALA A 510 -6.84 -5.73 3.72
CA ALA A 510 -7.85 -6.76 3.95
C ALA A 510 -7.23 -8.11 4.38
N GLY A 511 -5.99 -8.38 3.99
CA GLY A 511 -5.20 -9.49 4.50
C GLY A 511 -5.26 -10.72 3.61
N GLY A 512 -5.84 -11.81 4.09
CA GLY A 512 -6.00 -13.03 3.32
C GLY A 512 -7.45 -13.53 3.36
N GLY A 513 -7.84 -14.33 2.37
CA GLY A 513 -9.23 -14.68 2.16
C GLY A 513 -9.81 -13.93 0.96
N ASN A 514 -11.07 -14.21 0.62
CA ASN A 514 -11.74 -13.50 -0.47
C ASN A 514 -12.53 -12.35 0.14
N ASP A 515 -11.97 -11.16 0.08
CA ASP A 515 -12.43 -10.01 0.82
C ASP A 515 -13.40 -9.15 0.01
N THR A 516 -14.27 -8.43 0.71
CA THR A 516 -15.12 -7.39 0.12
C THR A 516 -14.82 -6.07 0.83
N VAL A 517 -14.24 -5.12 0.10
CA VAL A 517 -13.82 -3.83 0.62
C VAL A 517 -14.54 -2.71 -0.13
N ALA A 518 -15.11 -1.77 0.62
CA ALA A 518 -15.52 -0.46 0.11
C ALA A 518 -14.75 0.60 0.90
N GLY A 519 -13.90 1.37 0.21
CA GLY A 519 -13.09 2.45 0.80
C GLY A 519 -13.96 3.59 1.34
N GLY A 520 -14.94 4.02 0.54
CA GLY A 520 -15.93 4.99 0.99
C GLY A 520 -15.69 6.33 0.31
N GLY A 521 -15.26 7.33 1.07
CA GLY A 521 -14.85 8.60 0.49
C GLY A 521 -13.53 9.09 1.06
N GLY A 522 -12.87 10.00 0.35
CA GLY A 522 -11.48 10.36 0.64
C GLY A 522 -10.54 9.56 -0.27
N ASN A 523 -9.27 9.98 -0.31
CA ASN A 523 -8.27 9.28 -1.10
C ASN A 523 -7.77 8.10 -0.29
N ASP A 524 -8.10 6.87 -0.69
CA ASP A 524 -7.82 5.63 0.02
C ASP A 524 -6.59 4.89 -0.52
N LEU A 525 -5.95 4.10 0.33
CA LEU A 525 -4.93 3.12 -0.04
C LEU A 525 -5.42 1.72 0.33
N ILE A 526 -5.78 0.92 -0.67
CA ILE A 526 -6.41 -0.38 -0.47
C ILE A 526 -5.45 -1.50 -0.91
N TYR A 527 -5.20 -2.45 -0.01
CA TYR A 527 -4.54 -3.72 -0.28
C TYR A 527 -5.54 -4.87 -0.07
N GLY A 528 -5.89 -5.60 -1.13
CA GLY A 528 -6.71 -6.82 -1.05
C GLY A 528 -5.94 -7.95 -0.39
N GLY A 529 -4.77 -8.27 -0.95
CA GLY A 529 -3.84 -9.23 -0.35
C GLY A 529 -3.96 -10.60 -1.00
N TRP A 530 -4.25 -11.65 -0.22
CA TRP A 530 -4.31 -13.02 -0.74
C TRP A 530 -5.74 -13.50 -0.91
N GLY A 531 -6.20 -13.71 -2.14
CA GLY A 531 -7.50 -14.28 -2.42
C GLY A 531 -8.12 -13.65 -3.65
N SER A 532 -9.38 -14.01 -3.94
CA SER A 532 -10.11 -13.36 -5.04
C SER A 532 -11.03 -12.31 -4.44
N ASP A 533 -10.57 -11.06 -4.49
CA ASP A 533 -11.13 -9.95 -3.73
C ASP A 533 -12.08 -9.10 -4.58
N SER A 534 -12.97 -8.39 -3.89
CA SER A 534 -13.85 -7.38 -4.48
C SER A 534 -13.58 -6.06 -3.79
N LEU A 535 -12.82 -5.19 -4.46
CA LEU A 535 -12.33 -3.92 -3.92
C LEU A 535 -12.97 -2.74 -4.66
N SER A 536 -13.47 -1.77 -3.92
CA SER A 536 -13.95 -0.49 -4.43
C SER A 536 -13.27 0.63 -3.68
N GLY A 537 -12.66 1.59 -4.38
CA GLY A 537 -12.12 2.83 -3.80
C GLY A 537 -13.25 3.72 -3.29
N GLY A 538 -14.10 4.20 -4.20
CA GLY A 538 -15.26 5.03 -3.85
C GLY A 538 -15.10 6.45 -4.36
N ASP A 539 -15.33 7.46 -3.52
CA ASP A 539 -15.15 8.86 -3.88
C ASP A 539 -13.73 9.32 -3.49
N GLY A 540 -12.85 9.68 -4.42
CA GLY A 540 -11.49 10.11 -4.07
C GLY A 540 -10.47 9.75 -5.14
N GLU A 541 -9.22 10.18 -4.98
CA GLU A 541 -8.12 9.64 -5.80
C GLU A 541 -7.52 8.44 -5.06
N ASP A 542 -7.94 7.24 -5.46
CA ASP A 542 -7.64 6.01 -4.73
C ASP A 542 -6.46 5.24 -5.32
N LEU A 543 -5.71 4.57 -4.44
CA LEU A 543 -4.60 3.69 -4.81
C LEU A 543 -4.91 2.25 -4.39
N ILE A 544 -5.13 1.39 -5.37
CA ILE A 544 -5.65 0.03 -5.16
C ILE A 544 -4.62 -1.01 -5.62
N TYR A 545 -4.32 -1.96 -4.73
CA TYR A 545 -3.56 -3.18 -4.98
C TYR A 545 -4.49 -4.37 -4.78
N GLY A 546 -4.79 -5.12 -5.85
CA GLY A 546 -5.55 -6.38 -5.74
C GLY A 546 -4.78 -7.41 -4.92
N GLY A 547 -3.55 -7.69 -5.33
CA GLY A 547 -2.70 -8.67 -4.68
C GLY A 547 -2.66 -9.97 -5.48
N THR A 548 -2.74 -11.12 -4.82
CA THR A 548 -2.72 -12.42 -5.50
C THR A 548 -4.11 -13.04 -5.53
N GLY A 549 -4.53 -13.51 -6.70
CA GLY A 549 -5.84 -14.11 -6.98
C GLY A 549 -6.50 -13.37 -8.13
N ASN A 550 -7.76 -13.70 -8.44
CA ASN A 550 -8.47 -13.05 -9.53
C ASN A 550 -9.42 -12.00 -8.94
N ASP A 551 -9.00 -10.75 -8.97
CA ASP A 551 -9.67 -9.67 -8.25
C ASP A 551 -10.67 -8.91 -9.11
N SER A 552 -11.62 -8.26 -8.45
CA SER A 552 -12.52 -7.28 -9.04
C SER A 552 -12.22 -5.92 -8.41
N LEU A 553 -11.59 -5.04 -9.19
CA LEU A 553 -11.07 -3.75 -8.74
C LEU A 553 -11.87 -2.62 -9.37
N ALA A 554 -12.49 -1.79 -8.54
CA ALA A 554 -13.20 -0.59 -8.96
C ALA A 554 -12.57 0.65 -8.30
N GLY A 555 -12.24 1.66 -9.10
CA GLY A 555 -11.72 2.96 -8.65
C GLY A 555 -12.87 3.76 -8.03
N GLY A 556 -13.75 4.28 -8.88
CA GLY A 556 -14.95 4.97 -8.44
C GLY A 556 -15.01 6.37 -9.03
N ASP A 557 -15.29 7.39 -8.23
CA ASP A 557 -15.26 8.78 -8.63
C ASP A 557 -13.88 9.37 -8.30
N GLY A 558 -13.07 9.74 -9.29
CA GLY A 558 -11.75 10.35 -9.06
C GLY A 558 -10.72 9.94 -10.11
N ASN A 559 -9.44 10.26 -9.86
CA ASN A 559 -8.36 9.77 -10.73
C ASN A 559 -7.64 8.64 -10.00
N ASP A 560 -8.00 7.41 -10.31
CA ASP A 560 -7.60 6.25 -9.54
C ASP A 560 -6.39 5.53 -10.13
N ILE A 561 -5.65 4.85 -9.27
CA ILE A 561 -4.45 4.08 -9.63
C ILE A 561 -4.63 2.64 -9.18
N PHE A 562 -4.67 1.71 -10.13
CA PHE A 562 -4.50 0.29 -9.89
C PHE A 562 -3.02 -0.07 -10.00
N ARG A 563 -2.39 -0.44 -8.90
CA ARG A 563 -0.97 -0.82 -8.89
C ARG A 563 -0.82 -2.33 -9.05
N VAL A 564 -0.04 -2.74 -10.05
CA VAL A 564 0.28 -4.14 -10.33
C VAL A 564 1.78 -4.34 -10.15
N THR A 565 2.18 -5.18 -9.20
CA THR A 565 3.60 -5.38 -8.89
C THR A 565 4.23 -6.57 -9.61
N GLY A 566 3.40 -7.47 -10.15
CA GLY A 566 3.68 -8.55 -11.11
C GLY A 566 4.97 -9.38 -10.95
N ASN A 567 4.85 -10.71 -10.99
CA ASN A 567 5.95 -11.67 -10.84
C ASN A 567 6.85 -11.36 -9.63
N THR A 568 6.21 -11.15 -8.48
CA THR A 568 6.87 -11.10 -7.17
C THR A 568 7.41 -12.48 -6.80
N ASP A 569 8.04 -12.64 -5.63
CA ASP A 569 8.46 -13.96 -5.14
C ASP A 569 7.30 -14.97 -5.05
N CYS A 570 6.06 -14.47 -4.96
CA CYS A 570 4.81 -15.25 -4.94
C CYS A 570 4.32 -15.63 -6.34
N GLY A 571 4.89 -15.07 -7.41
CA GLY A 571 4.58 -15.38 -8.80
C GLY A 571 3.61 -14.40 -9.47
N PHE A 572 2.82 -14.92 -10.41
CA PHE A 572 1.81 -14.16 -11.16
C PHE A 572 0.65 -13.78 -10.23
N GLU A 573 0.26 -12.51 -10.23
CA GLU A 573 -0.75 -11.94 -9.33
C GLU A 573 -2.14 -12.47 -9.65
N GLY A 574 -2.50 -12.67 -10.92
CA GLY A 574 -3.75 -13.32 -11.31
C GLY A 574 -4.41 -12.60 -12.47
N TYR A 575 -5.66 -12.98 -12.78
CA TYR A 575 -6.44 -12.39 -13.87
C TYR A 575 -7.57 -11.54 -13.31
N ASP A 576 -7.36 -10.23 -13.33
CA ASP A 576 -8.24 -9.30 -12.64
C ASP A 576 -9.25 -8.65 -13.60
N LYS A 577 -10.18 -7.94 -12.98
CA LYS A 577 -11.11 -7.02 -13.63
C LYS A 577 -10.85 -5.63 -13.09
N TYR A 578 -10.68 -4.69 -14.00
CA TYR A 578 -10.43 -3.29 -13.68
C TYR A 578 -11.63 -2.44 -14.13
N ASP A 579 -12.13 -1.57 -13.27
CA ASP A 579 -13.16 -0.58 -13.57
C ASP A 579 -12.74 0.76 -12.97
N GLY A 580 -12.19 1.66 -13.79
CA GLY A 580 -11.74 2.98 -13.35
C GLY A 580 -12.88 3.85 -12.83
N GLY A 581 -14.06 3.74 -13.44
CA GLY A 581 -15.19 4.59 -13.09
C GLY A 581 -15.10 5.97 -13.74
N ALA A 582 -15.19 7.02 -12.94
CA ALA A 582 -15.29 8.40 -13.38
C ALA A 582 -14.03 9.20 -13.06
N GLY A 583 -13.20 9.44 -14.06
CA GLY A 583 -12.16 10.45 -14.01
C GLY A 583 -11.06 10.13 -15.00
N ARG A 584 -9.82 10.02 -14.55
CA ARG A 584 -8.69 9.60 -15.40
C ARG A 584 -7.89 8.56 -14.66
N ASP A 585 -8.15 7.31 -15.01
CA ASP A 585 -7.74 6.16 -14.24
C ASP A 585 -6.57 5.46 -14.92
N ARG A 586 -5.72 4.85 -14.10
CA ARG A 586 -4.45 4.28 -14.55
C ARG A 586 -4.25 2.89 -13.97
N ILE A 587 -3.81 1.95 -14.80
CA ILE A 587 -3.11 0.76 -14.34
C ILE A 587 -1.61 1.05 -14.38
N VAL A 588 -0.91 0.92 -13.25
CA VAL A 588 0.51 1.23 -13.13
C VAL A 588 1.29 -0.04 -12.79
N ALA A 589 2.15 -0.46 -13.72
CA ALA A 589 3.06 -1.58 -13.52
C ALA A 589 4.33 -1.11 -12.79
N TYR A 590 4.70 -1.84 -11.74
CA TYR A 590 5.88 -1.57 -10.94
C TYR A 590 6.68 -2.85 -10.68
N GLY A 591 8.02 -2.75 -10.56
CA GLY A 591 8.85 -3.89 -10.15
C GLY A 591 9.74 -4.43 -11.27
N GLY A 592 9.92 -5.75 -11.34
CA GLY A 592 10.76 -6.39 -12.35
C GLY A 592 10.02 -6.60 -13.68
N LYS A 593 9.76 -7.86 -14.01
CA LYS A 593 8.87 -8.24 -15.12
C LYS A 593 7.43 -8.22 -14.60
N VAL A 594 6.53 -7.48 -15.23
CA VAL A 594 5.13 -7.40 -14.79
C VAL A 594 4.23 -8.07 -15.83
N ASP A 595 3.42 -9.02 -15.38
CA ASP A 595 2.29 -9.55 -16.16
C ASP A 595 1.01 -9.01 -15.50
N ILE A 596 0.27 -8.16 -16.22
CA ILE A 596 -1.06 -7.67 -15.81
C ILE A 596 -2.08 -8.62 -16.40
N GLY A 597 -2.68 -9.48 -15.59
CA GLY A 597 -3.65 -10.46 -16.05
C GLY A 597 -5.03 -9.85 -16.25
N LEU A 598 -5.71 -10.24 -17.33
CA LEU A 598 -7.01 -9.73 -17.71
C LEU A 598 -7.92 -10.88 -18.12
N THR A 599 -9.18 -10.86 -17.65
CA THR A 599 -10.24 -11.74 -18.19
C THR A 599 -11.07 -11.06 -19.27
N ALA A 600 -11.14 -9.73 -19.23
CA ALA A 600 -11.74 -8.87 -20.24
C ALA A 600 -11.28 -7.42 -20.01
N PHE A 601 -11.18 -6.65 -21.09
CA PHE A 601 -10.87 -5.22 -21.00
C PHE A 601 -11.51 -4.49 -22.17
N ALA A 602 -12.15 -3.35 -21.92
CA ALA A 602 -12.83 -2.59 -22.96
C ALA A 602 -12.94 -1.11 -22.57
N PRO A 603 -13.24 -0.20 -23.51
CA PRO A 603 -13.41 1.23 -23.22
C PRO A 603 -14.43 1.54 -22.11
N LYS A 604 -15.42 0.66 -21.90
CA LYS A 604 -16.44 0.82 -20.83
C LYS A 604 -15.87 0.65 -19.42
N ASN A 605 -14.68 0.07 -19.28
CA ASN A 605 -13.98 -0.11 -18.01
C ASN A 605 -13.38 1.20 -17.50
N GLY A 606 -13.39 2.29 -18.28
CA GLY A 606 -12.98 3.61 -17.80
C GLY A 606 -11.50 3.73 -17.42
N VAL A 607 -10.61 2.90 -17.97
CA VAL A 607 -9.15 3.01 -17.71
C VAL A 607 -8.46 3.63 -18.93
N GLU A 608 -8.03 4.88 -18.80
CA GLU A 608 -7.43 5.64 -19.91
C GLU A 608 -5.95 5.35 -20.12
N THR A 609 -5.23 4.88 -19.09
CA THR A 609 -3.77 4.69 -19.20
C THR A 609 -3.30 3.36 -18.61
N VAL A 610 -2.42 2.66 -19.33
CA VAL A 610 -1.53 1.65 -18.76
C VAL A 610 -0.12 2.21 -18.74
N ASP A 611 0.47 2.32 -17.55
CA ASP A 611 1.78 2.92 -17.33
C ASP A 611 2.81 1.87 -16.91
N ALA A 612 3.73 1.57 -17.82
CA ALA A 612 4.86 0.67 -17.63
C ALA A 612 6.15 1.39 -17.20
N SER A 613 6.11 2.71 -16.94
CA SER A 613 7.32 3.47 -16.59
C SER A 613 7.91 3.10 -15.23
N GLY A 614 7.11 2.53 -14.33
CA GLY A 614 7.53 2.02 -13.02
C GLY A 614 8.21 0.65 -13.07
N ALA A 615 8.13 -0.08 -14.18
CA ALA A 615 8.70 -1.42 -14.32
C ALA A 615 10.15 -1.38 -14.84
N GLY A 616 11.04 -2.13 -14.19
CA GLY A 616 12.43 -2.33 -14.58
C GLY A 616 12.63 -3.43 -15.65
N GLY A 617 11.58 -4.17 -15.98
CA GLY A 617 11.56 -5.26 -16.96
C GLY A 617 10.37 -5.15 -17.93
N PRO A 618 10.12 -6.18 -18.76
CA PRO A 618 9.02 -6.14 -19.72
C PRO A 618 7.66 -6.18 -19.00
N VAL A 619 6.72 -5.40 -19.52
CA VAL A 619 5.32 -5.37 -19.07
C VAL A 619 4.44 -6.01 -20.14
N ARG A 620 3.61 -6.96 -19.74
CA ARG A 620 2.70 -7.68 -20.62
C ARG A 620 1.28 -7.64 -20.08
N LEU A 621 0.33 -7.27 -20.93
CA LEU A 621 -1.10 -7.47 -20.72
C LEU A 621 -1.41 -8.90 -21.15
N LEU A 622 -1.89 -9.73 -20.24
CA LEU A 622 -2.01 -11.17 -20.45
C LEU A 622 -3.46 -11.63 -20.29
N GLY A 623 -4.05 -12.12 -21.37
CA GLY A 623 -5.31 -12.84 -21.38
C GLY A 623 -5.21 -14.19 -20.66
N ASP A 624 -6.36 -14.73 -20.25
CA ASP A 624 -6.44 -16.02 -19.57
C ASP A 624 -6.50 -17.20 -20.54
N TRP A 625 -7.05 -18.34 -20.12
CA TRP A 625 -7.16 -19.55 -20.95
C TRP A 625 -8.54 -19.68 -21.61
N THR A 626 -9.30 -18.59 -21.67
CA THR A 626 -10.65 -18.53 -22.23
C THR A 626 -10.75 -17.46 -23.31
N ASP A 627 -11.82 -17.52 -24.12
CA ASP A 627 -12.08 -16.52 -25.16
C ASP A 627 -12.17 -15.11 -24.56
N ASN A 628 -11.16 -14.26 -24.79
CA ASN A 628 -11.08 -12.92 -24.24
C ASN A 628 -11.50 -11.85 -25.25
N LEU A 629 -12.09 -10.76 -24.72
CA LEU A 629 -12.24 -9.50 -25.43
C LEU A 629 -11.33 -8.47 -24.74
N LEU A 630 -10.25 -8.09 -25.42
CA LEU A 630 -9.24 -7.14 -24.96
C LEU A 630 -9.18 -5.95 -25.93
N ASP A 631 -9.92 -4.89 -25.61
CA ASP A 631 -10.04 -3.68 -26.44
C ASP A 631 -9.38 -2.48 -25.75
N PHE A 632 -8.20 -2.10 -26.24
CA PHE A 632 -7.40 -0.98 -25.76
C PHE A 632 -7.54 0.28 -26.63
N SER A 633 -8.53 0.33 -27.52
CA SER A 633 -8.69 1.43 -28.48
C SER A 633 -8.91 2.82 -27.84
N ALA A 634 -9.33 2.85 -26.56
CA ALA A 634 -9.50 4.05 -25.76
C ALA A 634 -8.38 4.27 -24.71
N THR A 635 -7.37 3.41 -24.69
CA THR A 635 -6.32 3.38 -23.67
C THR A 635 -4.98 3.79 -24.27
N THR A 636 -4.22 4.59 -23.52
CA THR A 636 -2.87 5.00 -23.88
C THR A 636 -1.84 4.18 -23.11
N PHE A 637 -0.83 3.66 -23.80
CA PHE A 637 0.30 2.98 -23.17
C PHE A 637 1.46 3.96 -22.94
N VAL A 638 1.97 4.01 -21.71
CA VAL A 638 3.19 4.74 -21.35
C VAL A 638 4.30 3.72 -21.11
N GLY A 639 5.41 3.84 -21.84
CA GLY A 639 6.48 2.84 -21.80
C GLY A 639 6.26 1.72 -22.82
N LYS A 640 6.90 0.57 -22.60
CA LYS A 640 6.81 -0.59 -23.50
C LYS A 640 5.87 -1.64 -22.91
N VAL A 641 4.72 -1.80 -23.56
CA VAL A 641 3.70 -2.78 -23.19
C VAL A 641 3.52 -3.73 -24.37
N SER A 642 3.46 -5.04 -24.11
CA SER A 642 3.03 -6.03 -25.09
C SER A 642 1.68 -6.61 -24.70
N ILE A 643 0.87 -7.00 -25.68
CA ILE A 643 -0.40 -7.68 -25.47
C ILE A 643 -0.23 -9.16 -25.85
N ASP A 644 -0.72 -10.05 -25.00
CA ASP A 644 -0.71 -11.51 -25.21
C ASP A 644 -2.09 -12.04 -24.87
N GLY A 645 -2.77 -12.64 -25.87
CA GLY A 645 -4.12 -13.17 -25.73
C GLY A 645 -4.23 -14.35 -24.76
N GLY A 646 -3.11 -15.00 -24.41
CA GLY A 646 -3.16 -16.22 -23.61
C GLY A 646 -3.61 -17.41 -24.45
N GLY A 647 -4.77 -17.98 -24.16
CA GLY A 647 -5.36 -18.97 -25.06
C GLY A 647 -6.87 -18.97 -25.06
N GLY A 648 -7.46 -19.54 -26.11
CA GLY A 648 -8.88 -19.33 -26.42
C GLY A 648 -9.05 -18.58 -27.73
N LYS A 649 -10.29 -18.30 -28.11
CA LYS A 649 -10.60 -17.48 -29.29
C LYS A 649 -10.70 -16.02 -28.92
N ASP A 650 -9.61 -15.30 -29.14
CA ASP A 650 -9.44 -13.96 -28.61
C ASP A 650 -9.75 -12.89 -29.65
N THR A 651 -10.40 -11.82 -29.20
CA THR A 651 -10.54 -10.58 -29.96
C THR A 651 -9.72 -9.51 -29.27
N ILE A 652 -8.66 -9.06 -29.93
CA ILE A 652 -7.72 -8.08 -29.39
C ILE A 652 -7.71 -6.86 -30.31
N ILE A 653 -7.92 -5.69 -29.72
CA ILE A 653 -7.81 -4.39 -30.40
C ILE A 653 -6.75 -3.58 -29.66
N GLY A 654 -5.71 -3.17 -30.39
CA GLY A 654 -4.63 -2.35 -29.90
C GLY A 654 -5.05 -0.93 -29.52
N SER A 655 -4.04 -0.16 -29.11
CA SER A 655 -4.16 1.26 -28.80
C SER A 655 -4.10 2.11 -30.08
N ALA A 656 -3.86 3.42 -29.92
CA ALA A 656 -3.62 4.32 -31.04
C ALA A 656 -2.13 4.56 -31.34
N GLY A 657 -1.23 3.88 -30.61
CA GLY A 657 0.21 3.93 -30.81
C GLY A 657 0.74 2.58 -31.28
N ASP A 658 2.06 2.51 -31.52
CA ASP A 658 2.72 1.29 -32.00
C ASP A 658 2.57 0.13 -31.00
N ASP A 659 1.79 -0.88 -31.36
CA ASP A 659 1.47 -2.02 -30.51
C ASP A 659 2.26 -3.29 -30.89
N ASN A 660 2.48 -4.16 -29.90
CA ASN A 660 3.03 -5.50 -30.12
C ASN A 660 2.07 -6.55 -29.54
N ILE A 661 1.33 -7.21 -30.44
CA ILE A 661 0.22 -8.10 -30.14
C ILE A 661 0.58 -9.53 -30.52
N ASP A 662 0.48 -10.44 -29.54
CA ASP A 662 0.53 -11.88 -29.73
C ASP A 662 -0.86 -12.47 -29.43
N GLY A 663 -1.47 -13.13 -30.41
CA GLY A 663 -2.78 -13.77 -30.27
C GLY A 663 -2.75 -15.02 -29.40
N GLY A 664 -1.56 -15.47 -28.98
CA GLY A 664 -1.42 -16.54 -28.00
C GLY A 664 -1.52 -17.94 -28.62
N SER A 665 -2.01 -18.90 -27.84
CA SER A 665 -2.07 -20.31 -28.21
C SER A 665 -3.50 -20.82 -28.27
N TRP A 666 -3.81 -21.62 -29.29
CA TRP A 666 -5.11 -22.28 -29.51
C TRP A 666 -6.27 -21.32 -29.72
N GLY A 667 -6.76 -21.19 -30.95
CA GLY A 667 -7.92 -20.36 -31.22
C GLY A 667 -8.05 -20.07 -32.68
N ASP A 668 -9.02 -19.26 -33.06
CA ASP A 668 -8.99 -18.51 -34.31
C ASP A 668 -9.11 -17.06 -33.85
N GLN A 669 -8.00 -16.32 -33.92
CA GLN A 669 -7.89 -15.01 -33.29
C GLN A 669 -8.36 -13.89 -34.21
N VAL A 670 -8.84 -12.80 -33.63
CA VAL A 670 -9.17 -11.56 -34.33
C VAL A 670 -8.33 -10.45 -33.73
N LEU A 671 -7.29 -10.04 -34.44
CA LEU A 671 -6.32 -9.04 -33.98
C LEU A 671 -6.43 -7.77 -34.83
N ALA A 672 -6.59 -6.62 -34.20
CA ALA A 672 -6.52 -5.32 -34.86
C ALA A 672 -5.46 -4.45 -34.18
N GLY A 673 -4.47 -3.98 -34.94
CA GLY A 673 -3.41 -3.08 -34.45
C GLY A 673 -3.99 -1.70 -34.13
N GLY A 674 -4.62 -1.07 -35.11
CA GLY A 674 -5.31 0.20 -34.93
C GLY A 674 -4.60 1.32 -35.67
N ASN A 675 -4.13 2.34 -34.96
CA ASN A 675 -3.22 3.32 -35.54
C ASN A 675 -1.84 3.09 -34.95
N GLY A 676 -0.78 3.34 -35.71
CA GLY A 676 0.58 3.08 -35.25
C GLY A 676 1.26 2.11 -36.20
N ASN A 677 2.54 1.85 -35.98
CA ASN A 677 3.24 0.81 -36.72
C ASN A 677 3.23 -0.45 -35.86
N ASP A 678 2.28 -1.33 -36.13
CA ASP A 678 1.95 -2.41 -35.23
C ASP A 678 2.68 -3.71 -35.61
N VAL A 679 2.95 -4.54 -34.60
CA VAL A 679 3.47 -5.89 -34.78
C VAL A 679 2.43 -6.89 -34.32
N LEU A 680 1.92 -7.70 -35.24
CA LEU A 680 0.87 -8.67 -34.97
C LEU A 680 1.36 -10.09 -35.23
N HIS A 681 1.14 -10.99 -34.28
CA HIS A 681 1.38 -12.43 -34.40
C HIS A 681 0.09 -13.17 -34.05
N GLY A 682 -0.48 -13.91 -35.00
CA GLY A 682 -1.77 -14.62 -34.81
C GLY A 682 -1.66 -15.74 -33.79
N GLY A 683 -0.52 -16.44 -33.79
CA GLY A 683 -0.30 -17.60 -32.95
C GLY A 683 -0.66 -18.88 -33.71
N THR A 684 -1.37 -19.80 -33.07
CA THR A 684 -1.88 -21.00 -33.74
C THR A 684 -3.38 -20.85 -34.02
N GLY A 685 -3.82 -21.11 -35.25
CA GLY A 685 -5.22 -20.88 -35.58
C GLY A 685 -5.43 -20.52 -37.03
N THR A 686 -6.69 -20.30 -37.42
CA THR A 686 -7.03 -19.58 -38.65
C THR A 686 -7.34 -18.15 -38.28
N ASP A 687 -6.33 -17.29 -38.26
CA ASP A 687 -6.43 -15.98 -37.62
C ASP A 687 -6.81 -14.87 -38.60
N GLN A 688 -7.41 -13.79 -38.09
CA GLN A 688 -7.68 -12.57 -38.82
C GLN A 688 -6.84 -11.44 -38.23
N LEU A 689 -5.92 -10.90 -39.03
CA LEU A 689 -4.98 -9.87 -38.61
C LEU A 689 -5.19 -8.60 -39.43
N PHE A 690 -5.56 -7.52 -38.76
CA PHE A 690 -5.79 -6.19 -39.33
C PHE A 690 -4.72 -5.24 -38.79
N GLY A 691 -3.83 -4.72 -39.66
CA GLY A 691 -2.81 -3.74 -39.30
C GLY A 691 -3.46 -2.40 -38.93
N GLY A 692 -4.04 -1.74 -39.92
CA GLY A 692 -4.84 -0.55 -39.71
C GLY A 692 -4.21 0.65 -40.40
N SER A 693 -3.77 1.66 -39.66
CA SER A 693 -3.07 2.82 -40.21
C SER A 693 -1.64 2.89 -39.69
N GLY A 694 -0.66 2.90 -40.58
CA GLY A 694 0.77 2.91 -40.27
C GLY A 694 1.51 1.84 -41.07
N ASP A 695 2.81 1.67 -40.84
CA ASP A 695 3.61 0.66 -41.53
C ASP A 695 3.68 -0.63 -40.68
N ASP A 696 2.74 -1.54 -40.90
CA ASP A 696 2.49 -2.68 -40.01
C ASP A 696 3.32 -3.93 -40.36
N THR A 697 3.52 -4.79 -39.36
CA THR A 697 4.31 -6.01 -39.46
C THR A 697 3.55 -7.22 -38.93
N PHE A 698 3.17 -8.13 -39.82
CA PHE A 698 2.66 -9.45 -39.47
C PHE A 698 3.82 -10.42 -39.28
N ARG A 699 4.03 -10.86 -38.04
CA ARG A 699 5.09 -11.82 -37.69
C ARG A 699 4.58 -13.24 -37.88
N VAL A 700 5.40 -14.09 -38.49
CA VAL A 700 5.18 -15.54 -38.61
C VAL A 700 6.45 -16.24 -38.13
N THR A 701 6.38 -17.02 -37.06
CA THR A 701 7.58 -17.65 -36.44
C THR A 701 7.84 -19.07 -36.94
N GLY A 702 6.93 -19.57 -37.79
CA GLY A 702 7.07 -20.81 -38.52
C GLY A 702 6.95 -22.05 -37.64
N ASN A 703 7.45 -23.19 -38.13
CA ASN A 703 7.26 -24.49 -37.48
C ASN A 703 8.13 -24.68 -36.21
N SER A 704 8.10 -23.77 -35.24
CA SER A 704 8.71 -23.98 -33.92
C SER A 704 7.77 -24.82 -33.03
N GLY A 705 8.24 -25.96 -32.54
CA GLY A 705 7.43 -26.87 -31.72
C GLY A 705 6.51 -27.77 -32.55
N ASN A 706 5.19 -27.69 -32.31
CA ASN A 706 4.19 -28.68 -32.78
C ASN A 706 3.68 -28.49 -34.22
N GLY A 707 4.20 -27.55 -35.01
CA GLY A 707 3.93 -27.48 -36.45
C GLY A 707 3.45 -26.11 -36.93
N PHE A 708 2.78 -26.13 -38.08
CA PHE A 708 2.27 -25.02 -38.85
C PHE A 708 1.31 -24.15 -38.01
N GLU A 709 1.53 -22.84 -38.01
CA GLU A 709 0.77 -21.85 -37.23
C GLU A 709 -0.71 -21.82 -37.67
N GLY A 710 -0.97 -21.95 -38.97
CA GLY A 710 -2.30 -22.14 -39.52
C GLY A 710 -2.54 -21.26 -40.74
N TYR A 711 -3.80 -21.09 -41.14
CA TYR A 711 -4.16 -20.38 -42.38
C TYR A 711 -4.77 -19.03 -42.05
N ASP A 712 -4.02 -17.95 -42.24
CA ASP A 712 -4.44 -16.65 -41.77
C ASP A 712 -5.04 -15.79 -42.87
N SER A 713 -5.69 -14.71 -42.45
CA SER A 713 -6.05 -13.57 -43.29
C SER A 713 -5.31 -12.33 -42.81
N TYR A 714 -4.56 -11.72 -43.72
CA TYR A 714 -3.79 -10.50 -43.44
C TYR A 714 -4.43 -9.32 -44.16
N ASP A 715 -4.68 -8.22 -43.46
CA ASP A 715 -5.13 -6.93 -44.01
C ASP A 715 -4.25 -5.81 -43.44
N GLY A 716 -3.29 -5.33 -44.22
CA GLY A 716 -2.36 -4.26 -43.81
C GLY A 716 -3.08 -2.92 -43.61
N GLY A 717 -4.10 -2.63 -44.40
CA GLY A 717 -4.78 -1.35 -44.35
C GLY A 717 -4.00 -0.24 -45.05
N ALA A 718 -3.66 0.82 -44.33
CA ALA A 718 -3.07 2.04 -44.87
C ALA A 718 -1.64 2.26 -44.39
N GLY A 719 -0.69 2.12 -45.30
CA GLY A 719 0.72 2.43 -45.05
C GLY A 719 1.59 1.55 -45.92
N LYS A 720 2.71 1.07 -45.38
CA LYS A 720 3.54 0.04 -46.01
C LYS A 720 3.68 -1.16 -45.11
N ASP A 721 2.96 -2.20 -45.47
CA ASP A 721 2.76 -3.34 -44.60
C ASP A 721 3.56 -4.53 -45.08
N ARG A 722 3.96 -5.38 -44.14
CA ARG A 722 4.81 -6.52 -44.43
C ARG A 722 4.47 -7.76 -43.61
N ILE A 723 4.63 -8.92 -44.22
CA ILE A 723 4.73 -10.20 -43.51
C ILE A 723 6.20 -10.54 -43.33
N VAL A 724 6.62 -10.89 -42.11
CA VAL A 724 8.02 -11.22 -41.80
C VAL A 724 8.12 -12.62 -41.21
N ALA A 725 8.90 -13.46 -41.88
CA ALA A 725 9.15 -14.84 -41.48
C ALA A 725 10.40 -14.95 -40.61
N TYR A 726 10.26 -15.59 -39.45
CA TYR A 726 11.33 -15.91 -38.51
C TYR A 726 11.42 -17.43 -38.29
N GLY A 727 12.57 -17.93 -37.83
CA GLY A 727 12.73 -19.33 -37.41
C GLY A 727 13.42 -20.21 -38.44
N GLY A 728 13.12 -21.52 -38.43
CA GLY A 728 13.72 -22.51 -39.33
C GLY A 728 13.01 -22.55 -40.69
N LYS A 729 12.23 -23.61 -40.92
CA LYS A 729 11.29 -23.67 -42.05
C LYS A 729 10.01 -22.94 -41.65
N VAL A 730 9.56 -22.01 -42.51
CA VAL A 730 8.33 -21.23 -42.29
C VAL A 730 7.34 -21.55 -43.39
N ASP A 731 6.13 -21.93 -42.99
CA ASP A 731 4.98 -21.99 -43.87
C ASP A 731 4.05 -20.85 -43.42
N ILE A 732 3.88 -19.82 -44.25
CA ILE A 732 2.93 -18.72 -44.05
C ILE A 732 1.61 -19.18 -44.68
N GLY A 733 0.63 -19.53 -43.86
CA GLY A 733 -0.65 -20.03 -44.35
C GLY A 733 -1.58 -18.90 -44.77
N LEU A 734 -2.32 -19.13 -45.85
CA LEU A 734 -3.20 -18.14 -46.45
C LEU A 734 -4.53 -18.79 -46.80
N THR A 735 -5.63 -18.15 -46.41
CA THR A 735 -6.98 -18.49 -46.92
C THR A 735 -7.30 -17.76 -48.22
N ALA A 736 -6.71 -16.58 -48.41
CA ALA A 736 -6.71 -15.80 -49.65
C ALA A 736 -5.66 -14.68 -49.52
N PHE A 737 -5.15 -14.20 -50.65
CA PHE A 737 -4.26 -13.04 -50.68
C PHE A 737 -4.44 -12.27 -51.99
N ALA A 738 -4.55 -10.95 -51.92
CA ALA A 738 -4.74 -10.11 -53.09
C ALA A 738 -4.26 -8.67 -52.83
N PRO A 739 -4.07 -7.83 -53.87
CA PRO A 739 -3.64 -6.44 -53.68
C PRO A 739 -4.53 -5.60 -52.76
N LYS A 740 -5.81 -5.97 -52.60
CA LYS A 740 -6.74 -5.29 -51.68
C LYS A 740 -6.41 -5.50 -50.19
N ASN A 741 -5.59 -6.50 -49.88
CA ASN A 741 -5.12 -6.78 -48.52
C ASN A 741 -4.05 -5.78 -48.06
N GLY A 742 -3.51 -4.93 -48.95
CA GLY A 742 -2.60 -3.86 -48.55
C GLY A 742 -1.21 -4.32 -48.05
N VAL A 743 -0.78 -5.56 -48.32
CA VAL A 743 0.55 -6.04 -47.89
C VAL A 743 1.56 -5.96 -49.04
N GLU A 744 2.47 -4.99 -49.00
CA GLU A 744 3.44 -4.73 -50.06
C GLU A 744 4.67 -5.63 -50.01
N THR A 745 5.02 -6.21 -48.86
CA THR A 745 6.27 -6.96 -48.69
C THR A 745 6.08 -8.29 -47.97
N VAL A 746 6.72 -9.35 -48.49
CA VAL A 746 7.00 -10.57 -47.71
C VAL A 746 8.50 -10.69 -47.53
N ASP A 747 8.95 -10.63 -46.28
CA ASP A 747 10.36 -10.68 -45.90
C ASP A 747 10.73 -12.03 -45.27
N ALA A 748 11.46 -12.83 -46.05
CA ALA A 748 12.00 -14.12 -45.65
C ALA A 748 13.46 -14.04 -45.17
N SER A 749 14.04 -12.85 -45.01
CA SER A 749 15.44 -12.68 -44.60
C SER A 749 15.70 -13.12 -43.15
N GLY A 750 14.66 -13.13 -42.31
CA GLY A 750 14.71 -13.61 -40.92
C GLY A 750 14.66 -15.14 -40.75
N ALA A 751 14.33 -15.89 -41.80
CA ALA A 751 14.23 -17.34 -41.76
C ALA A 751 15.56 -18.03 -42.07
N GLY A 752 15.93 -19.03 -41.25
CA GLY A 752 17.10 -19.89 -41.43
C GLY A 752 16.89 -21.06 -42.41
N GLY A 753 15.66 -21.26 -42.89
CA GLY A 753 15.25 -22.31 -43.82
C GLY A 753 14.33 -21.79 -44.93
N PRO A 754 13.70 -22.68 -45.72
CA PRO A 754 12.81 -22.27 -46.79
C PRO A 754 11.54 -21.64 -46.22
N VAL A 755 11.07 -20.57 -46.89
CA VAL A 755 9.80 -19.90 -46.61
C VAL A 755 8.82 -20.21 -47.74
N ARG A 756 7.63 -20.68 -47.38
CA ARG A 756 6.57 -21.02 -48.32
C ARG A 756 5.29 -20.28 -47.96
N LEU A 757 4.69 -19.61 -48.95
CA LEU A 757 3.32 -19.10 -48.91
C LEU A 757 2.41 -20.27 -49.28
N LEU A 758 1.53 -20.69 -48.37
CA LEU A 758 0.78 -21.95 -48.48
C LEU A 758 -0.73 -21.67 -48.45
N GLY A 759 -1.43 -21.98 -49.54
CA GLY A 759 -2.88 -22.02 -49.59
C GLY A 759 -3.46 -23.20 -48.80
N ASP A 760 -4.75 -23.11 -48.48
CA ASP A 760 -5.48 -24.11 -47.71
C ASP A 760 -5.98 -25.29 -48.58
N TRP A 761 -7.11 -25.89 -48.22
CA TRP A 761 -7.70 -27.01 -48.98
C TRP A 761 -8.89 -26.57 -49.84
N ALA A 762 -9.17 -25.27 -49.92
CA ALA A 762 -10.24 -24.68 -50.70
C ALA A 762 -9.69 -23.98 -51.95
N ASP A 763 -10.57 -23.66 -52.90
CA ASP A 763 -10.22 -22.88 -54.08
C ASP A 763 -9.74 -21.47 -53.68
N ASN A 764 -8.44 -21.23 -53.70
CA ASN A 764 -7.81 -19.99 -53.23
C ASN A 764 -7.55 -18.99 -54.38
N LEU A 765 -7.61 -17.70 -54.04
CA LEU A 765 -7.03 -16.64 -54.86
C LEU A 765 -5.77 -16.14 -54.15
N LEU A 766 -4.60 -16.39 -54.73
CA LEU A 766 -3.29 -15.99 -54.23
C LEU A 766 -2.64 -15.05 -55.24
N ASP A 767 -2.86 -13.75 -55.11
CA ASP A 767 -2.38 -12.70 -56.01
C ASP A 767 -1.34 -11.79 -55.34
N PHE A 768 -0.06 -12.07 -55.64
CA PHE A 768 1.11 -11.36 -55.11
C PHE A 768 1.60 -10.25 -56.02
N SER A 769 0.76 -9.80 -56.95
CA SER A 769 1.22 -8.91 -57.99
C SER A 769 1.56 -7.48 -57.57
N ALA A 770 1.08 -7.08 -56.39
CA ALA A 770 1.44 -5.83 -55.74
C ALA A 770 2.51 -6.03 -54.65
N THR A 771 3.04 -7.25 -54.50
CA THR A 771 3.90 -7.64 -53.38
C THR A 771 5.33 -7.90 -53.86
N THR A 772 6.28 -7.46 -53.05
CA THR A 772 7.72 -7.70 -53.26
C THR A 772 8.22 -8.76 -52.28
N PHE A 773 8.96 -9.74 -52.78
CA PHE A 773 9.60 -10.76 -51.95
C PHE A 773 11.06 -10.39 -51.64
N ILE A 774 11.42 -10.44 -50.36
CA ILE A 774 12.80 -10.31 -49.89
C ILE A 774 13.27 -11.69 -49.41
N GLY A 775 14.37 -12.20 -49.98
CA GLY A 775 14.85 -13.55 -49.70
C GLY A 775 14.28 -14.60 -50.65
N LYS A 776 14.26 -15.87 -50.23
CA LYS A 776 13.77 -16.99 -51.04
C LYS A 776 12.38 -17.41 -50.55
N VAL A 777 11.37 -17.10 -51.34
CA VAL A 777 9.97 -17.44 -51.08
C VAL A 777 9.47 -18.33 -52.22
N SER A 778 8.71 -19.38 -51.87
CA SER A 778 7.94 -20.17 -52.84
C SER A 778 6.44 -20.04 -52.56
N ILE A 779 5.62 -20.09 -53.59
CA ILE A 779 4.16 -20.09 -53.50
C ILE A 779 3.66 -21.52 -53.75
N ASP A 780 2.73 -22.00 -52.94
CA ASP A 780 2.11 -23.32 -53.00
C ASP A 780 0.61 -23.15 -52.79
N GLY A 781 -0.22 -23.48 -53.80
CA GLY A 781 -1.68 -23.35 -53.72
C GLY A 781 -2.31 -24.31 -52.71
N GLY A 782 -1.64 -25.41 -52.38
CA GLY A 782 -2.17 -26.40 -51.46
C GLY A 782 -3.15 -27.34 -52.18
N GLY A 783 -4.43 -27.30 -51.81
CA GLY A 783 -5.46 -28.07 -52.51
C GLY A 783 -6.69 -27.24 -52.81
N GLY A 784 -7.42 -27.61 -53.86
CA GLY A 784 -8.46 -26.76 -54.41
C GLY A 784 -8.11 -26.37 -55.84
N GLN A 785 -9.03 -25.73 -56.55
CA GLN A 785 -8.75 -25.12 -57.85
C GLN A 785 -8.26 -23.70 -57.62
N ASP A 786 -6.95 -23.54 -57.60
CA ASP A 786 -6.32 -22.30 -57.16
C ASP A 786 -6.06 -21.36 -58.33
N ARG A 787 -6.15 -20.06 -58.05
CA ARG A 787 -5.63 -19.02 -58.95
C ARG A 787 -4.45 -18.34 -58.30
N ILE A 788 -3.26 -18.64 -58.82
CA ILE A 788 -1.98 -18.14 -58.33
C ILE A 788 -1.42 -17.12 -59.31
N ILE A 789 -1.11 -15.93 -58.81
CA ILE A 789 -0.48 -14.85 -59.56
C ILE A 789 0.78 -14.43 -58.84
N GLY A 790 1.92 -14.55 -59.52
CA GLY A 790 3.25 -14.20 -59.02
C GLY A 790 3.47 -12.70 -58.84
N SER A 791 4.66 -12.39 -58.33
CA SER A 791 5.18 -11.04 -58.19
C SER A 791 5.71 -10.51 -59.54
N SER A 792 6.40 -9.37 -59.55
CA SER A 792 7.18 -8.94 -60.73
C SER A 792 8.63 -9.47 -60.73
N GLY A 793 8.95 -10.34 -59.77
CA GLY A 793 10.28 -10.92 -59.55
C GLY A 793 10.43 -12.25 -60.27
N ALA A 794 11.44 -13.03 -59.87
CA ALA A 794 11.56 -14.42 -60.31
C ALA A 794 10.92 -15.32 -59.24
N ASP A 795 9.81 -15.97 -59.59
CA ASP A 795 8.99 -16.70 -58.65
C ASP A 795 9.16 -18.22 -58.77
N VAL A 796 8.89 -18.91 -57.66
CA VAL A 796 8.78 -20.38 -57.62
C VAL A 796 7.37 -20.73 -57.17
N MET A 797 6.59 -21.36 -58.03
CA MET A 797 5.17 -21.61 -57.82
C MET A 797 4.82 -23.09 -58.00
N LEU A 798 3.93 -23.58 -57.14
CA LEU A 798 3.31 -24.91 -57.19
C LEU A 798 1.79 -24.73 -57.11
N GLY A 799 1.04 -25.24 -58.09
CA GLY A 799 -0.43 -25.22 -58.08
C GLY A 799 -0.97 -26.11 -56.96
N GLY A 800 -0.64 -27.39 -57.01
CA GLY A 800 -0.94 -28.32 -55.94
C GLY A 800 -1.96 -29.36 -56.38
N TYR A 801 -3.03 -29.55 -55.60
CA TYR A 801 -4.11 -30.47 -55.94
C TYR A 801 -5.32 -29.74 -56.51
N GLY A 802 -5.56 -29.83 -57.80
CA GLY A 802 -6.75 -29.27 -58.43
C GLY A 802 -6.47 -28.83 -59.84
N ALA A 803 -7.47 -28.23 -60.51
CA ALA A 803 -7.27 -27.65 -61.83
C ALA A 803 -6.90 -26.17 -61.64
N ASP A 804 -5.61 -25.88 -61.66
CA ASP A 804 -5.07 -24.61 -61.19
C ASP A 804 -4.84 -23.63 -62.33
N ILE A 805 -4.84 -22.35 -62.01
CA ILE A 805 -4.53 -21.25 -62.92
C ILE A 805 -3.30 -20.51 -62.40
N LEU A 806 -2.18 -20.59 -63.11
CA LEU A 806 -0.90 -20.04 -62.68
C LEU A 806 -0.41 -18.96 -63.64
N ASP A 807 -0.15 -17.75 -63.12
CA ASP A 807 0.38 -16.61 -63.86
C ASP A 807 1.66 -16.10 -63.18
N GLY A 808 2.84 -16.38 -63.76
CA GLY A 808 4.13 -15.89 -63.22
C GLY A 808 4.36 -14.40 -63.42
N ARG A 809 3.53 -13.75 -64.23
CA ARG A 809 3.65 -12.37 -64.66
C ARG A 809 4.94 -12.08 -65.40
N ALA A 810 5.87 -11.36 -64.81
CA ALA A 810 7.10 -10.91 -65.45
C ALA A 810 8.24 -11.33 -64.54
N GLY A 811 9.24 -12.01 -65.09
CA GLY A 811 10.18 -12.70 -64.23
C GLY A 811 11.03 -13.67 -65.02
N ASN A 812 11.68 -14.58 -64.32
CA ASN A 812 12.07 -15.84 -64.95
C ASN A 812 11.62 -16.91 -63.97
N ASP A 813 10.42 -17.42 -64.21
CA ASP A 813 9.67 -18.11 -63.17
C ASP A 813 9.83 -19.62 -63.30
N ARG A 814 9.70 -20.32 -62.18
CA ARG A 814 9.67 -21.77 -62.13
C ARG A 814 8.31 -22.21 -61.61
N ILE A 815 7.53 -22.85 -62.48
CA ILE A 815 6.12 -23.14 -62.25
C ILE A 815 5.88 -24.65 -62.35
N SER A 816 5.14 -25.21 -61.39
CA SER A 816 4.66 -26.59 -61.41
C SER A 816 3.14 -26.55 -61.26
N GLY A 817 2.40 -27.23 -62.13
CA GLY A 817 0.94 -27.32 -62.03
C GLY A 817 0.51 -28.21 -60.86
N GLY A 818 1.21 -29.33 -60.67
CA GLY A 818 0.86 -30.34 -59.68
C GLY A 818 -0.05 -31.39 -60.29
N SER A 819 -1.20 -31.63 -59.68
CA SER A 819 -2.14 -32.65 -60.13
C SER A 819 -3.48 -32.04 -60.49
N GLY A 820 -3.91 -32.25 -61.73
CA GLY A 820 -5.18 -31.78 -62.26
C GLY A 820 -4.99 -31.37 -63.70
N GLY A 821 -5.89 -30.55 -64.24
CA GLY A 821 -5.76 -30.01 -65.58
C GLY A 821 -5.46 -28.52 -65.50
N ASP A 822 -4.19 -28.19 -65.53
CA ASP A 822 -3.70 -26.88 -65.12
C ASP A 822 -3.59 -25.91 -66.30
N THR A 823 -3.73 -24.62 -66.03
CA THR A 823 -3.61 -23.56 -67.04
C THR A 823 -2.51 -22.59 -66.63
N PHE A 824 -1.45 -22.54 -67.45
CA PHE A 824 -0.33 -21.61 -67.30
C PHE A 824 -0.56 -20.38 -68.19
N LEU A 825 -0.72 -19.21 -67.59
CA LEU A 825 -0.97 -17.93 -68.25
C LEU A 825 0.34 -17.19 -68.53
N PHE A 826 0.43 -16.59 -69.73
CA PHE A 826 1.59 -15.80 -70.13
C PHE A 826 1.17 -14.44 -70.71
N GLY A 827 1.65 -13.36 -70.08
CA GLY A 827 1.40 -11.96 -70.45
C GLY A 827 2.24 -11.48 -71.64
N LYS A 828 2.59 -10.20 -71.76
CA LYS A 828 3.45 -9.71 -72.89
C LYS A 828 4.96 -9.75 -72.63
N ALA A 829 5.36 -9.86 -71.37
CA ALA A 829 6.75 -9.72 -70.94
C ALA A 829 7.07 -10.75 -69.86
N TRP A 830 6.69 -12.01 -70.09
CA TRP A 830 6.84 -13.08 -69.10
C TRP A 830 8.29 -13.45 -68.84
N GLY A 831 9.19 -13.19 -69.78
CA GLY A 831 10.62 -13.47 -69.60
C GLY A 831 10.96 -14.90 -69.98
N ARG A 832 11.69 -15.61 -69.14
CA ARG A 832 12.15 -17.00 -69.41
C ARG A 832 11.69 -17.94 -68.32
N ASP A 833 10.55 -18.57 -68.57
CA ASP A 833 9.86 -19.39 -67.57
C ASP A 833 10.11 -20.88 -67.81
N VAL A 834 10.03 -21.65 -66.73
CA VAL A 834 10.22 -23.10 -66.73
C VAL A 834 9.00 -23.75 -66.12
N VAL A 835 8.26 -24.52 -66.92
CA VAL A 835 7.15 -25.37 -66.45
C VAL A 835 7.68 -26.79 -66.23
N THR A 836 7.51 -27.34 -65.04
CA THR A 836 8.28 -28.52 -64.61
C THR A 836 7.61 -29.87 -64.78
N ASP A 837 6.29 -29.89 -64.93
CA ASP A 837 5.46 -31.10 -64.89
C ASP A 837 4.30 -31.08 -65.90
N PHE A 838 4.38 -30.23 -66.92
CA PHE A 838 3.35 -30.09 -67.95
C PHE A 838 2.94 -31.44 -68.56
N GLN A 839 1.65 -31.75 -68.51
CA GLN A 839 1.03 -32.96 -69.03
C GLN A 839 0.27 -32.68 -70.33
N ASP A 840 0.78 -33.21 -71.44
CA ASP A 840 0.13 -33.16 -72.76
C ASP A 840 -1.32 -33.65 -72.72
N GLY A 841 -2.23 -32.88 -73.34
CA GLY A 841 -3.66 -33.17 -73.41
C GLY A 841 -4.44 -32.99 -72.10
N VAL A 842 -3.78 -32.62 -71.01
CA VAL A 842 -4.38 -32.35 -69.69
C VAL A 842 -4.21 -30.87 -69.35
N ASP A 843 -2.98 -30.37 -69.42
CA ASP A 843 -2.63 -28.99 -69.11
C ASP A 843 -2.71 -28.08 -70.35
N ARG A 844 -2.74 -26.77 -70.11
CA ARG A 844 -2.85 -25.75 -71.16
C ARG A 844 -1.93 -24.56 -70.92
N LEU A 845 -1.41 -24.02 -72.01
CA LEU A 845 -0.70 -22.75 -72.08
C LEU A 845 -1.63 -21.68 -72.66
N ASP A 846 -1.95 -20.64 -71.88
CA ASP A 846 -2.76 -19.52 -72.33
C ASP A 846 -1.88 -18.32 -72.72
N LEU A 847 -1.87 -18.02 -74.02
CA LEU A 847 -1.04 -16.99 -74.65
C LEU A 847 -1.88 -15.86 -75.27
N ARG A 848 -3.16 -15.76 -74.89
CA ARG A 848 -4.04 -14.70 -75.40
C ARG A 848 -3.54 -13.32 -75.00
N ASP A 849 -3.10 -13.17 -73.75
CA ASP A 849 -2.61 -11.90 -73.20
C ASP A 849 -1.20 -11.53 -73.71
N ALA A 850 -0.43 -12.53 -74.16
CA ALA A 850 0.79 -12.38 -74.95
C ALA A 850 0.55 -11.84 -76.37
N GLY A 851 -0.70 -11.84 -76.84
CA GLY A 851 -1.06 -11.43 -78.20
C GLY A 851 -0.81 -12.49 -79.27
N VAL A 852 -0.60 -13.75 -78.88
CA VAL A 852 -0.39 -14.87 -79.82
C VAL A 852 -1.75 -15.34 -80.32
N THR A 853 -2.08 -15.06 -81.58
CA THR A 853 -3.39 -15.46 -82.14
C THR A 853 -3.35 -16.75 -82.98
N LYS A 854 -2.16 -17.26 -83.31
CA LYS A 854 -1.98 -18.46 -84.15
C LYS A 854 -0.74 -19.24 -83.72
N LEU A 855 -0.90 -20.57 -83.60
CA LEU A 855 0.16 -21.48 -83.15
C LEU A 855 1.43 -21.40 -84.01
N LYS A 856 1.27 -21.23 -85.32
CA LYS A 856 2.38 -21.15 -86.29
C LYS A 856 3.29 -19.93 -86.09
N ASP A 857 2.85 -18.94 -85.32
CA ASP A 857 3.61 -17.73 -85.06
C ASP A 857 4.62 -17.96 -83.91
N LEU A 858 4.44 -19.00 -83.08
CA LEU A 858 5.39 -19.43 -82.06
C LEU A 858 6.61 -20.14 -82.66
N HIS A 859 7.79 -19.94 -82.06
CA HIS A 859 8.97 -20.74 -82.35
C HIS A 859 9.16 -21.85 -81.31
N ILE A 860 8.85 -23.08 -81.73
CA ILE A 860 8.95 -24.29 -80.88
C ILE A 860 10.18 -25.10 -81.30
N ALA A 861 11.08 -25.36 -80.35
CA ALA A 861 12.34 -26.08 -80.57
C ALA A 861 12.61 -27.09 -79.45
N ALA A 862 13.32 -28.18 -79.77
CA ALA A 862 13.75 -29.15 -78.78
C ALA A 862 15.09 -28.72 -78.16
N ILE A 863 15.17 -28.69 -76.82
CA ILE A 863 16.40 -28.49 -76.06
C ILE A 863 16.64 -29.75 -75.21
N GLY A 864 17.48 -30.66 -75.71
CA GLY A 864 17.66 -31.96 -75.06
C GLY A 864 16.37 -32.79 -75.08
N ASN A 865 15.81 -33.08 -73.91
CA ASN A 865 14.53 -33.79 -73.75
C ASN A 865 13.34 -32.85 -73.51
N ASP A 866 13.58 -31.54 -73.50
CA ASP A 866 12.62 -30.51 -73.14
C ASP A 866 12.14 -29.76 -74.40
N ALA A 867 10.95 -29.16 -74.32
CA ALA A 867 10.39 -28.30 -75.37
C ALA A 867 10.56 -26.83 -74.98
N SER A 868 11.19 -26.03 -75.83
CA SER A 868 11.27 -24.57 -75.70
C SER A 868 10.29 -23.92 -76.67
N ILE A 869 9.48 -23.00 -76.16
CA ILE A 869 8.50 -22.21 -76.91
C ILE A 869 8.89 -20.74 -76.75
N SER A 870 9.13 -20.04 -77.85
CA SER A 870 9.56 -18.64 -77.81
C SER A 870 8.68 -17.72 -78.66
N TRP A 871 8.45 -16.51 -78.13
CA TRP A 871 7.62 -15.46 -78.73
C TRP A 871 8.09 -14.07 -78.30
N GLU A 872 8.33 -13.18 -79.27
CA GLU A 872 8.71 -11.77 -79.06
C GLU A 872 9.83 -11.51 -78.02
N GLY A 873 10.76 -12.45 -77.87
CA GLY A 873 11.91 -12.34 -76.95
C GLY A 873 11.71 -13.01 -75.59
N ASN A 874 10.53 -13.58 -75.34
CA ASN A 874 10.23 -14.43 -74.18
C ASN A 874 10.38 -15.92 -74.53
N GLU A 875 10.58 -16.77 -73.52
CA GLU A 875 10.78 -18.22 -73.65
C GLU A 875 10.02 -18.98 -72.56
N ILE A 876 9.43 -20.12 -72.90
CA ILE A 876 8.84 -21.10 -71.98
C ILE A 876 9.56 -22.41 -72.22
N LEU A 877 10.16 -22.99 -71.18
CA LEU A 877 10.78 -24.31 -71.20
C LEU A 877 9.87 -25.31 -70.49
N LEU A 878 9.33 -26.27 -71.23
CA LEU A 878 8.56 -27.39 -70.70
C LEU A 878 9.50 -28.57 -70.44
N VAL A 879 9.79 -28.83 -69.17
CA VAL A 879 10.73 -29.87 -68.75
C VAL A 879 10.15 -31.26 -69.00
N GLY A 880 10.89 -32.12 -69.69
CA GLY A 880 10.51 -33.51 -69.96
C GLY A 880 9.45 -33.70 -71.05
N VAL A 881 8.97 -32.62 -71.67
CA VAL A 881 7.97 -32.65 -72.75
C VAL A 881 8.67 -32.59 -74.10
N LYS A 882 8.30 -33.49 -75.03
CA LYS A 882 8.84 -33.45 -76.40
C LYS A 882 7.99 -32.53 -77.26
N THR A 883 8.64 -31.81 -78.18
CA THR A 883 7.93 -30.95 -79.14
C THR A 883 6.93 -31.68 -80.04
N ALA A 884 7.09 -33.01 -80.21
CA ALA A 884 6.19 -33.84 -81.01
C ALA A 884 4.91 -34.24 -80.27
N ASP A 885 4.90 -34.11 -78.94
CA ASP A 885 3.76 -34.45 -78.10
C ASP A 885 2.78 -33.26 -78.03
N LEU A 886 3.28 -32.03 -78.17
CA LEU A 886 2.45 -30.81 -78.16
C LEU A 886 1.47 -30.71 -79.35
N GLY A 887 0.19 -30.57 -79.04
CA GLY A 887 -0.94 -30.39 -79.98
C GLY A 887 -1.68 -29.06 -79.81
N ILE A 888 -2.62 -28.77 -80.72
CA ILE A 888 -3.38 -27.50 -80.68
C ILE A 888 -4.28 -27.37 -79.44
N SER A 889 -4.63 -28.49 -78.79
CA SER A 889 -5.43 -28.53 -77.56
C SER A 889 -4.70 -27.97 -76.34
N ASP A 890 -3.37 -27.95 -76.39
CA ASP A 890 -2.50 -27.54 -75.29
C ASP A 890 -2.31 -26.02 -75.26
N PHE A 891 -2.86 -25.30 -76.25
CA PHE A 891 -2.72 -23.86 -76.40
C PHE A 891 -4.08 -23.18 -76.40
N ILE A 892 -4.18 -22.08 -75.65
CA ILE A 892 -5.29 -21.12 -75.71
C ILE A 892 -4.72 -19.85 -76.36
N LEU A 893 -5.25 -19.48 -77.54
CA LEU A 893 -4.72 -18.45 -78.46
C LEU A 893 -5.79 -17.42 -78.86
#